data_AF-A0A9P4TEA2-F1
#
_entry.id   AF-A0A9P4TEA2-F1
#
_cell.length_a   1.000
_cell.length_b   1.000
_cell.length_c   1.000
_cell.angle_alpha   90.00
_cell.angle_beta   90.00
_cell.angle_gamma   90.00
#
_symmetry.space_group_name_H-M   'P 1'
#
loop_
_entity.id
_entity.type
_entity.pdbx_description
1 polymer ?
#
loop_
_entity_poly.entity_id
_entity_poly.type
_entity_poly.pdbx_seq_one_letter_code
_entity_poly.pdbx_strand_id
1 'polypeptide(L)'
;MRYQAELGDVDFITGDYLAEVNIAENAQAHATGTHPGWEQTAWDGIEQTIDLLAEKKIKVVVNGGAHNPRGLAEKVQDLVTSKGLDLKVAFVLGDNLMDEMKDFKKNGLPPHFDSGNEDVTVADHTLDLLEKNDKPIVSANAYLGAREIVKGLEQGADIVIAGRVADASPVIGAAWYWYGWADSDYDELAGALIAGHLIECSGYVTGSNFAGFYEYPLEDLFDITFGIAEIKKDGTCVITKHNAKKGFVTEDTVKCQFLYELQGNIYLNSDVKAILDNVQVKAEGKDRVRVWGIKGAPPPPTTKLAVFYRAGFQSEIVVNATGYGTAEKFELYEQMLKFGLKRLGLLDKFDVLEFQRIGVPESNPRSQLRSTTYLRIFAEASDANVNLGLASLLGEFAMQHYSGFHSTSDHRTAIPKPYISYYPAIYPQSSLKTSINILQPRSPSGDINVNSIPTTPPPRFESLSKRESYETNNPIQLSSLGPTARARLGDVALARSGDKGGNANIGFFIPTQLPSAYPTDSSLYATSWDWLRTCLTIPKLKEMFGESWSDKFHVERVEFPKIMAVHFVVYGVLGRGKFKDKLKGDDHDPQQQPSEGSSQQRLHPSNPYYSAAADHNAPTEKYQAPPGPPPSQSASKPEYQPPLGPPPGHSTTSDYAPPPGPPPGHYTQQPPPIYEAPKQHNWQVIPDTALLPPPPSIGYDTSPTANSTMEEGDRAFAWTNANPLWPAYNLAPSTYAAIQNAQLALLKAPTFVGDIMPQREAGHWSVRTQPNCRDSSILTNLPVYSALFDSPLRTQRPKTIYFELKVTGIGRGGRSLEEADAGIAIGFIAPPYPTFRLPGWQRGSLGVHGDDGRRYVNDTWGGVDFTTAFAPGDTVGIGMTFTIPKSPPSYEAQQQGKLMDIEVFFTRNDSKNEEG
;
A
#
# COMPACT_ATOMS: atom_id res chain seq x y z
N MET A 1 -2.97 -12.81 -0.14
CA MET A 1 -2.92 -14.26 -0.42
C MET A 1 -2.52 -15.08 0.81
N ARG A 2 -1.25 -15.06 1.28
CA ARG A 2 -0.69 -15.97 2.31
C ARG A 2 -1.63 -16.43 3.44
N TYR A 3 -2.13 -15.52 4.27
CA TYR A 3 -3.01 -15.89 5.40
C TYR A 3 -4.32 -16.60 4.99
N GLN A 4 -4.86 -16.36 3.79
CA GLN A 4 -6.04 -17.09 3.29
C GLN A 4 -5.68 -18.57 3.02
N ALA A 5 -4.51 -18.83 2.42
CA ALA A 5 -4.03 -20.19 2.12
C ALA A 5 -3.52 -20.93 3.38
N GLU A 6 -2.88 -20.23 4.32
CA GLU A 6 -2.41 -20.80 5.58
C GLU A 6 -3.59 -21.17 6.52
N LEU A 7 -4.40 -20.17 6.88
CA LEU A 7 -5.40 -20.28 7.94
C LEU A 7 -6.73 -20.89 7.47
N GLY A 8 -7.01 -20.82 6.16
CA GLY A 8 -8.29 -21.21 5.59
C GLY A 8 -8.40 -22.67 5.18
N ASP A 9 -9.63 -23.16 5.30
CA ASP A 9 -10.20 -24.20 4.45
C ASP A 9 -11.14 -23.44 3.50
N VAL A 10 -10.62 -23.03 2.33
CA VAL A 10 -11.30 -22.16 1.36
C VAL A 10 -11.07 -22.68 -0.05
N ASP A 11 -12.13 -22.83 -0.83
CA ASP A 11 -12.04 -23.42 -2.18
C ASP A 11 -11.33 -22.49 -3.18
N PHE A 12 -11.47 -21.18 -2.98
CA PHE A 12 -10.91 -20.12 -3.82
C PHE A 12 -10.24 -19.02 -3.00
N ILE A 13 -9.16 -18.46 -3.55
CA ILE A 13 -8.64 -17.14 -3.17
C ILE A 13 -8.76 -16.21 -4.37
N THR A 14 -9.66 -15.24 -4.26
CA THR A 14 -9.76 -14.12 -5.21
C THR A 14 -8.82 -12.98 -4.83
N GLY A 15 -8.55 -12.09 -5.77
CA GLY A 15 -7.84 -10.85 -5.48
C GLY A 15 -8.06 -9.77 -6.54
N ASP A 16 -8.63 -8.65 -6.11
CA ASP A 16 -8.55 -7.38 -6.82
C ASP A 16 -7.27 -6.64 -6.40
N TYR A 17 -6.54 -6.16 -7.40
CA TYR A 17 -5.30 -5.40 -7.33
C TYR A 17 -5.37 -4.10 -8.15
N LEU A 18 -6.49 -3.84 -8.85
CA LEU A 18 -6.57 -2.78 -9.86
C LEU A 18 -7.49 -1.64 -9.43
N ALA A 19 -7.00 -0.73 -8.61
CA ALA A 19 -7.55 0.62 -8.59
C ALA A 19 -7.28 1.31 -9.96
N GLU A 20 -8.13 2.26 -10.37
CA GLU A 20 -7.85 3.13 -11.53
C GLU A 20 -6.53 3.90 -11.39
N VAL A 21 -6.04 4.11 -10.15
CA VAL A 21 -4.71 4.67 -9.85
C VAL A 21 -3.59 3.79 -10.41
N ASN A 22 -3.50 2.53 -9.96
CA ASN A 22 -2.38 1.63 -10.25
C ASN A 22 -2.25 1.38 -11.76
N ILE A 23 -3.38 1.10 -12.42
CA ILE A 23 -3.39 0.84 -13.86
C ILE A 23 -2.95 2.08 -14.65
N ALA A 24 -3.26 3.29 -14.20
CA ALA A 24 -2.79 4.53 -14.81
C ALA A 24 -1.30 4.79 -14.56
N GLU A 25 -0.86 4.77 -13.30
CA GLU A 25 0.53 5.08 -12.91
C GLU A 25 1.53 4.09 -13.54
N ASN A 26 1.21 2.80 -13.59
CA ASN A 26 2.07 1.76 -14.18
C ASN A 26 2.02 1.68 -15.72
N ALA A 27 0.99 2.23 -16.38
CA ALA A 27 0.83 2.14 -17.85
C ALA A 27 2.01 2.74 -18.61
N GLN A 28 2.45 3.94 -18.22
CA GLN A 28 3.53 4.64 -18.90
C GLN A 28 4.86 3.91 -18.73
N ALA A 29 5.19 3.47 -17.51
CA ALA A 29 6.43 2.75 -17.23
C ALA A 29 6.47 1.40 -17.96
N HIS A 30 5.32 0.74 -18.11
CA HIS A 30 5.19 -0.47 -18.92
C HIS A 30 5.41 -0.21 -20.40
N ALA A 31 4.78 0.83 -20.96
CA ALA A 31 4.96 1.23 -22.36
C ALA A 31 6.41 1.64 -22.71
N THR A 32 7.20 2.09 -21.74
CA THR A 32 8.65 2.35 -21.90
C THR A 32 9.55 1.17 -21.54
N GLY A 33 9.00 0.00 -21.19
CA GLY A 33 9.76 -1.19 -20.82
C GLY A 33 10.44 -1.14 -19.44
N THR A 34 10.14 -0.13 -18.63
CA THR A 34 10.68 0.07 -17.27
C THR A 34 9.84 -0.57 -16.17
N HIS A 35 8.65 -1.07 -16.50
CA HIS A 35 7.79 -1.85 -15.60
C HIS A 35 7.29 -3.13 -16.31
N PRO A 36 7.25 -4.30 -15.64
CA PRO A 36 6.84 -5.57 -16.27
C PRO A 36 5.40 -5.59 -16.78
N GLY A 37 4.54 -4.72 -16.26
CA GLY A 37 3.16 -4.53 -16.73
C GLY A 37 2.09 -5.24 -15.90
N TRP A 38 2.49 -6.01 -14.88
CA TRP A 38 1.61 -6.64 -13.89
C TRP A 38 1.89 -6.10 -12.48
N GLU A 39 0.95 -6.27 -11.55
CA GLU A 39 1.11 -5.83 -10.15
C GLU A 39 2.02 -6.82 -9.39
N GLN A 40 3.16 -6.34 -8.89
CA GLN A 40 4.16 -7.19 -8.24
C GLN A 40 3.62 -7.91 -6.99
N THR A 41 2.71 -7.29 -6.24
CA THR A 41 2.07 -7.90 -5.06
C THR A 41 1.17 -9.10 -5.38
N ALA A 42 0.68 -9.21 -6.62
CA ALA A 42 -0.04 -10.39 -7.09
C ALA A 42 0.92 -11.56 -7.34
N TRP A 43 2.09 -11.29 -7.93
CA TRP A 43 3.18 -12.27 -8.00
C TRP A 43 3.62 -12.70 -6.59
N ASP A 44 3.94 -11.76 -5.70
CA ASP A 44 4.46 -12.05 -4.36
C ASP A 44 3.47 -12.93 -3.56
N GLY A 45 2.17 -12.69 -3.74
CA GLY A 45 1.11 -13.48 -3.14
C GLY A 45 1.08 -14.93 -3.62
N ILE A 46 1.23 -15.15 -4.93
CA ILE A 46 1.26 -16.48 -5.55
C ILE A 46 2.56 -17.21 -5.18
N GLU A 47 3.71 -16.53 -5.27
CA GLU A 47 5.02 -17.10 -4.92
C GLU A 47 5.07 -17.60 -3.47
N GLN A 48 4.52 -16.82 -2.53
CA GLN A 48 4.43 -17.20 -1.11
C GLN A 48 3.42 -18.31 -0.80
N THR A 49 2.60 -18.76 -1.77
CA THR A 49 1.51 -19.72 -1.50
C THR A 49 1.45 -20.93 -2.42
N ILE A 50 2.19 -20.95 -3.54
CA ILE A 50 2.05 -21.95 -4.61
C ILE A 50 2.07 -23.42 -4.12
N ASP A 51 2.86 -23.73 -3.09
CA ASP A 51 2.92 -25.06 -2.49
C ASP A 51 1.63 -25.42 -1.73
N LEU A 52 1.08 -24.48 -0.95
CA LEU A 52 -0.20 -24.62 -0.25
C LEU A 52 -1.39 -24.66 -1.22
N LEU A 53 -1.32 -23.93 -2.34
CA LEU A 53 -2.33 -23.99 -3.40
C LEU A 53 -2.39 -25.39 -4.01
N ALA A 54 -1.24 -26.03 -4.27
CA ALA A 54 -1.17 -27.41 -4.75
C ALA A 54 -1.59 -28.44 -3.68
N GLU A 55 -1.13 -28.29 -2.43
CA GLU A 55 -1.42 -29.21 -1.32
C GLU A 55 -2.92 -29.24 -0.99
N LYS A 56 -3.51 -28.06 -0.76
CA LYS A 56 -4.94 -27.90 -0.41
C LYS A 56 -5.87 -27.84 -1.63
N LYS A 57 -5.33 -27.78 -2.85
CA LYS A 57 -6.08 -27.62 -4.13
C LYS A 57 -6.91 -26.33 -4.22
N ILE A 58 -6.44 -25.27 -3.57
CA ILE A 58 -7.09 -23.95 -3.56
C ILE A 58 -6.89 -23.30 -4.92
N LYS A 59 -7.99 -22.90 -5.56
CA LYS A 59 -7.94 -22.19 -6.84
C LYS A 59 -7.75 -20.68 -6.64
N VAL A 60 -7.10 -20.02 -7.60
CA VAL A 60 -6.78 -18.59 -7.53
C VAL A 60 -7.33 -17.86 -8.74
N VAL A 61 -7.99 -16.73 -8.50
CA VAL A 61 -8.48 -15.83 -9.56
C VAL A 61 -8.11 -14.39 -9.21
N VAL A 62 -7.22 -13.78 -10.00
CA VAL A 62 -6.70 -12.43 -9.73
C VAL A 62 -6.70 -11.56 -10.97
N ASN A 63 -6.94 -10.26 -10.81
CA ASN A 63 -6.80 -9.26 -11.88
C ASN A 63 -5.44 -8.55 -11.90
N GLY A 64 -4.51 -8.95 -11.02
CA GLY A 64 -3.17 -8.39 -10.90
C GLY A 64 -2.26 -8.58 -12.12
N GLY A 65 -2.75 -9.14 -13.23
CA GLY A 65 -2.06 -9.12 -14.51
C GLY A 65 -1.98 -7.72 -15.14
N ALA A 66 -2.86 -6.80 -14.74
CA ALA A 66 -2.92 -5.41 -15.21
C ALA A 66 -2.79 -5.27 -16.75
N HIS A 67 -1.69 -4.70 -17.24
CA HIS A 67 -1.42 -4.52 -18.68
C HIS A 67 -0.80 -5.75 -19.35
N ASN A 68 -0.20 -6.64 -18.56
CA ASN A 68 0.52 -7.82 -19.05
C ASN A 68 0.09 -9.12 -18.31
N PRO A 69 -1.18 -9.57 -18.44
CA PRO A 69 -1.65 -10.80 -17.79
C PRO A 69 -0.88 -12.04 -18.26
N ARG A 70 -0.48 -12.04 -19.54
CA ARG A 70 0.37 -13.07 -20.14
C ARG A 70 1.71 -13.20 -19.40
N GLY A 71 2.44 -12.10 -19.23
CA GLY A 71 3.77 -12.13 -18.61
C GLY A 71 3.75 -12.62 -17.17
N LEU A 72 2.72 -12.25 -16.39
CA LEU A 72 2.54 -12.79 -15.04
C LEU A 72 2.21 -14.29 -15.08
N ALA A 73 1.35 -14.73 -15.99
CA ALA A 73 1.00 -16.14 -16.14
C ALA A 73 2.17 -17.01 -16.62
N GLU A 74 3.01 -16.53 -17.53
CA GLU A 74 4.25 -17.19 -17.95
C GLU A 74 5.23 -17.31 -16.76
N LYS A 75 5.40 -16.25 -15.96
CA LYS A 75 6.21 -16.26 -14.73
C LYS A 75 5.70 -17.26 -13.68
N VAL A 76 4.38 -17.37 -13.51
CA VAL A 76 3.75 -18.34 -12.60
C VAL A 76 3.86 -19.77 -13.13
N GLN A 77 3.75 -19.98 -14.44
CA GLN A 77 3.97 -21.30 -15.06
C GLN A 77 5.42 -21.78 -14.90
N ASP A 78 6.39 -20.86 -14.96
CA ASP A 78 7.79 -21.17 -14.65
C ASP A 78 7.99 -21.59 -13.19
N LEU A 79 7.34 -20.91 -12.23
CA LEU A 79 7.36 -21.29 -10.82
C LEU A 79 6.77 -22.70 -10.60
N VAL A 80 5.58 -22.95 -11.14
CA VAL A 80 4.90 -24.26 -11.11
C VAL A 80 5.81 -25.35 -11.67
N THR A 81 6.43 -25.10 -12.83
CA THR A 81 7.35 -26.04 -13.48
C THR A 81 8.61 -26.29 -12.64
N SER A 82 9.20 -25.24 -12.06
CA SER A 82 10.43 -25.33 -11.24
C SER A 82 10.24 -26.14 -9.96
N LYS A 83 9.01 -26.14 -9.41
CA LYS A 83 8.61 -26.89 -8.21
C LYS A 83 8.02 -28.26 -8.52
N GLY A 84 7.80 -28.60 -9.79
CA GLY A 84 7.21 -29.87 -10.21
C GLY A 84 5.74 -30.05 -9.81
N LEU A 85 4.98 -28.96 -9.73
CA LEU A 85 3.58 -28.96 -9.31
C LEU A 85 2.63 -29.21 -10.50
N ASP A 86 1.57 -29.99 -10.28
CA ASP A 86 0.47 -30.18 -11.24
C ASP A 86 -0.61 -29.11 -11.03
N LEU A 87 -0.29 -27.87 -11.44
CA LEU A 87 -1.20 -26.71 -11.41
C LEU A 87 -1.30 -26.12 -12.81
N LYS A 88 -2.52 -25.83 -13.27
CA LYS A 88 -2.77 -25.23 -14.58
C LYS A 88 -2.94 -23.72 -14.48
N VAL A 89 -2.10 -22.98 -15.21
CA VAL A 89 -2.13 -21.52 -15.27
C VAL A 89 -2.85 -21.06 -16.55
N ALA A 90 -3.71 -20.06 -16.42
CA ALA A 90 -4.43 -19.43 -17.52
C ALA A 90 -4.47 -17.91 -17.39
N PHE A 91 -4.62 -17.20 -18.51
CA PHE A 91 -4.79 -15.75 -18.52
C PHE A 91 -5.85 -15.23 -19.47
N VAL A 92 -6.50 -14.13 -19.07
CA VAL A 92 -7.51 -13.43 -19.86
C VAL A 92 -6.85 -12.39 -20.75
N LEU A 93 -7.33 -12.25 -22.00
CA LEU A 93 -7.04 -11.13 -22.89
C LEU A 93 -8.34 -10.54 -23.46
N GLY A 94 -8.27 -9.27 -23.90
CA GLY A 94 -9.35 -8.57 -24.60
C GLY A 94 -9.88 -7.33 -23.87
N ASP A 95 -9.27 -6.95 -22.73
CA ASP A 95 -9.57 -5.73 -21.98
C ASP A 95 -8.85 -4.51 -22.57
N ASN A 96 -7.60 -4.67 -22.99
CA ASN A 96 -6.78 -3.60 -23.55
C ASN A 96 -7.26 -3.19 -24.96
N LEU A 97 -7.76 -1.96 -25.08
CA LEU A 97 -8.29 -1.34 -26.30
C LEU A 97 -7.40 -0.18 -26.79
N MET A 98 -6.12 -0.18 -26.44
CA MET A 98 -5.18 0.87 -26.88
C MET A 98 -5.06 0.97 -28.41
N ASP A 99 -5.25 -0.12 -29.14
CA ASP A 99 -5.23 -0.11 -30.61
C ASP A 99 -6.50 0.53 -31.20
N GLU A 100 -7.69 0.10 -30.75
CA GLU A 100 -8.98 0.70 -31.09
C GLU A 100 -9.03 2.20 -30.77
N MET A 101 -8.38 2.65 -29.70
CA MET A 101 -8.35 4.04 -29.25
C MET A 101 -7.32 4.94 -29.97
N LYS A 102 -6.42 4.42 -30.82
CA LYS A 102 -5.42 5.25 -31.53
C LYS A 102 -6.05 6.34 -32.42
N ASP A 103 -7.12 5.99 -33.12
CA ASP A 103 -7.81 6.87 -34.09
C ASP A 103 -8.95 7.70 -33.46
N PHE A 104 -9.00 7.85 -32.12
CA PHE A 104 -10.13 8.51 -31.44
C PHE A 104 -10.42 9.95 -31.94
N LYS A 105 -9.40 10.71 -32.36
CA LYS A 105 -9.58 12.06 -32.93
C LYS A 105 -10.34 12.08 -34.26
N LYS A 106 -10.43 10.94 -34.95
CA LYS A 106 -11.14 10.74 -36.22
C LYS A 106 -12.48 10.03 -36.01
N ASN A 107 -12.53 9.09 -35.08
CA ASN A 107 -13.69 8.23 -34.83
C ASN A 107 -14.63 8.78 -33.73
N GLY A 108 -14.19 9.78 -32.97
CA GLY A 108 -14.79 10.21 -31.71
C GLY A 108 -14.24 9.42 -30.50
N LEU A 109 -14.45 9.94 -29.30
CA LEU A 109 -14.35 9.12 -28.08
C LEU A 109 -15.62 8.24 -27.97
N PRO A 110 -15.53 7.03 -27.38
CA PRO A 110 -16.70 6.33 -26.88
C PRO A 110 -17.45 7.20 -25.85
N PRO A 111 -18.78 7.11 -25.72
CA PRO A 111 -19.55 8.02 -24.88
C PRO A 111 -19.10 7.99 -23.41
N HIS A 112 -19.17 9.14 -22.74
CA HIS A 112 -18.86 9.26 -21.31
C HIS A 112 -19.75 8.33 -20.47
N PHE A 113 -19.24 7.80 -19.36
CA PHE A 113 -19.92 6.78 -18.56
C PHE A 113 -21.33 7.22 -18.09
N ASP A 114 -21.47 8.48 -17.68
CA ASP A 114 -22.75 9.04 -17.24
C ASP A 114 -23.64 9.58 -18.37
N SER A 115 -23.27 9.42 -19.66
CA SER A 115 -24.01 10.00 -20.80
C SER A 115 -25.41 9.39 -21.02
N GLY A 116 -25.81 8.42 -20.21
CA GLY A 116 -27.17 7.89 -20.16
C GLY A 116 -28.12 8.65 -19.22
N ASN A 117 -27.62 9.66 -18.48
CA ASN A 117 -28.45 10.51 -17.63
C ASN A 117 -28.42 11.97 -18.13
N GLU A 118 -29.52 12.40 -18.75
CA GLU A 118 -29.67 13.74 -19.35
C GLU A 118 -29.62 14.88 -18.33
N ASP A 119 -29.84 14.61 -17.04
CA ASP A 119 -29.74 15.62 -15.97
C ASP A 119 -28.30 15.82 -15.45
N VAL A 120 -27.33 15.02 -15.90
CA VAL A 120 -25.92 15.08 -15.43
C VAL A 120 -25.09 15.97 -16.36
N THR A 121 -24.58 17.07 -15.81
CA THR A 121 -23.53 17.86 -16.45
C THR A 121 -22.17 17.27 -16.11
N VAL A 122 -21.38 16.89 -17.13
CA VAL A 122 -19.98 16.48 -16.91
C VAL A 122 -19.13 17.65 -16.44
N ALA A 123 -18.14 17.38 -15.59
CA ALA A 123 -17.30 18.43 -15.03
C ALA A 123 -16.48 19.17 -16.11
N ASP A 124 -16.12 20.42 -15.81
CA ASP A 124 -15.25 21.22 -16.69
C ASP A 124 -13.93 20.47 -16.99
N HIS A 125 -13.39 20.69 -18.19
CA HIS A 125 -12.19 20.00 -18.70
C HIS A 125 -12.28 18.47 -18.87
N THR A 126 -13.45 17.82 -18.66
CA THR A 126 -13.60 16.36 -18.87
C THR A 126 -13.32 15.96 -20.33
N LEU A 127 -13.61 16.85 -21.29
CA LEU A 127 -13.38 16.67 -22.72
C LEU A 127 -12.02 17.21 -23.21
N ASP A 128 -11.10 17.59 -22.31
CA ASP A 128 -9.74 18.07 -22.64
C ASP A 128 -9.02 17.14 -23.64
N LEU A 129 -9.27 15.83 -23.58
CA LEU A 129 -8.70 14.83 -24.48
C LEU A 129 -9.09 15.01 -25.97
N LEU A 130 -10.29 15.55 -26.24
CA LEU A 130 -10.74 15.93 -27.59
C LEU A 130 -10.41 17.39 -27.92
N GLU A 131 -10.60 18.28 -26.96
CA GLU A 131 -10.51 19.74 -27.15
C GLU A 131 -9.06 20.24 -27.27
N LYS A 132 -8.14 19.63 -26.52
CA LYS A 132 -6.72 20.00 -26.49
C LYS A 132 -5.89 18.99 -27.28
N ASN A 133 -5.10 19.48 -28.22
CA ASN A 133 -4.46 18.62 -29.23
C ASN A 133 -3.25 17.81 -28.70
N ASP A 134 -2.74 18.14 -27.52
CA ASP A 134 -1.48 17.69 -26.93
C ASP A 134 -1.61 16.55 -25.91
N LYS A 135 -2.80 15.94 -25.78
CA LYS A 135 -3.13 14.97 -24.72
C LYS A 135 -3.03 13.51 -25.22
N PRO A 136 -1.89 12.80 -25.05
CA PRO A 136 -1.79 11.39 -25.44
C PRO A 136 -2.48 10.46 -24.43
N ILE A 137 -3.21 9.47 -24.95
CA ILE A 137 -3.71 8.33 -24.19
C ILE A 137 -2.51 7.46 -23.74
N VAL A 138 -2.52 7.00 -22.49
CA VAL A 138 -1.50 6.11 -21.90
C VAL A 138 -2.02 4.70 -21.61
N SER A 139 -3.33 4.55 -21.36
CA SER A 139 -4.01 3.26 -21.17
C SER A 139 -5.48 3.39 -21.57
N ALA A 140 -6.05 2.29 -22.07
CA ALA A 140 -7.46 2.16 -22.40
C ALA A 140 -7.88 0.71 -22.12
N ASN A 141 -8.56 0.45 -20.99
CA ASN A 141 -8.90 -0.90 -20.57
C ASN A 141 -10.40 -1.03 -20.23
N ALA A 142 -11.08 -1.95 -20.92
CA ALA A 142 -12.48 -2.30 -20.71
C ALA A 142 -12.65 -3.23 -19.49
N TYR A 143 -13.75 -3.09 -18.76
CA TYR A 143 -14.04 -3.88 -17.57
C TYR A 143 -14.68 -5.21 -18.00
N LEU A 144 -13.87 -6.25 -18.15
CA LEU A 144 -14.36 -7.57 -18.54
C LEU A 144 -15.19 -8.26 -17.45
N GLY A 145 -15.97 -9.24 -17.86
CA GLY A 145 -16.81 -10.04 -16.97
C GLY A 145 -16.08 -11.19 -16.29
N ALA A 146 -16.88 -12.11 -15.76
CA ALA A 146 -16.50 -13.38 -15.19
C ALA A 146 -16.48 -14.52 -16.24
N ARG A 147 -17.09 -14.33 -17.41
CA ARG A 147 -17.21 -15.35 -18.47
C ARG A 147 -15.87 -15.98 -18.86
N GLU A 148 -14.83 -15.17 -19.02
CA GLU A 148 -13.46 -15.60 -19.34
C GLU A 148 -12.85 -16.44 -18.20
N ILE A 149 -13.13 -16.04 -16.95
CA ILE A 149 -12.66 -16.72 -15.74
C ILE A 149 -13.35 -18.09 -15.61
N VAL A 150 -14.68 -18.15 -15.72
CA VAL A 150 -15.46 -19.39 -15.69
C VAL A 150 -14.98 -20.34 -16.79
N LYS A 151 -14.77 -19.84 -18.01
CA LYS A 151 -14.25 -20.65 -19.13
C LYS A 151 -12.87 -21.23 -18.81
N GLY A 152 -11.99 -20.51 -18.12
CA GLY A 152 -10.71 -21.01 -17.66
C GLY A 152 -10.84 -22.14 -16.64
N LEU A 153 -11.67 -21.94 -15.62
CA LEU A 153 -11.95 -22.93 -14.58
C LEU A 153 -12.60 -24.20 -15.17
N GLU A 154 -13.49 -24.06 -16.15
CA GLU A 154 -14.07 -25.18 -16.93
C GLU A 154 -13.02 -25.98 -17.72
N GLN A 155 -11.95 -25.34 -18.23
CA GLN A 155 -10.82 -26.06 -18.83
C GLN A 155 -9.87 -26.67 -17.78
N GLY A 156 -10.22 -26.55 -16.50
CA GLY A 156 -9.47 -27.08 -15.38
C GLY A 156 -8.31 -26.19 -14.95
N ALA A 157 -8.33 -24.88 -15.23
CA ALA A 157 -7.34 -23.96 -14.67
C ALA A 157 -7.44 -23.94 -13.13
N ASP A 158 -6.29 -23.82 -12.47
CA ASP A 158 -6.16 -23.67 -11.03
C ASP A 158 -5.77 -22.24 -10.66
N ILE A 159 -5.06 -21.54 -11.55
CA ILE A 159 -4.69 -20.13 -11.41
C ILE A 159 -5.15 -19.39 -12.66
N VAL A 160 -6.04 -18.42 -12.50
CA VAL A 160 -6.53 -17.53 -13.57
C VAL A 160 -6.06 -16.09 -13.30
N ILE A 161 -5.34 -15.51 -14.27
CA ILE A 161 -4.76 -14.17 -14.19
C ILE A 161 -5.40 -13.27 -15.26
N ALA A 162 -6.17 -12.29 -14.85
CA ALA A 162 -6.81 -11.33 -15.75
C ALA A 162 -6.04 -10.01 -15.85
N GLY A 163 -6.33 -9.24 -16.92
CA GLY A 163 -6.13 -7.79 -16.97
C GLY A 163 -7.29 -7.09 -16.27
N ARG A 164 -7.83 -6.01 -16.86
CA ARG A 164 -9.04 -5.38 -16.29
C ARG A 164 -10.28 -6.27 -16.45
N VAL A 165 -10.70 -6.87 -15.35
CA VAL A 165 -12.10 -7.27 -15.11
C VAL A 165 -12.79 -6.22 -14.23
N ALA A 166 -14.12 -6.29 -14.16
CA ALA A 166 -14.87 -5.62 -13.09
C ALA A 166 -14.57 -6.27 -11.73
N ASP A 167 -14.70 -5.46 -10.69
CA ASP A 167 -13.99 -5.60 -9.41
C ASP A 167 -14.39 -6.91 -8.68
N ALA A 168 -15.70 -7.20 -8.66
CA ALA A 168 -16.29 -8.43 -8.12
C ALA A 168 -16.24 -9.66 -9.07
N SER A 169 -15.90 -9.49 -10.36
CA SER A 169 -15.95 -10.59 -11.35
C SER A 169 -15.08 -11.82 -11.01
N PRO A 170 -13.94 -11.72 -10.30
CA PRO A 170 -13.23 -12.88 -9.75
C PRO A 170 -14.09 -13.76 -8.84
N VAL A 171 -14.96 -13.15 -8.02
CA VAL A 171 -15.83 -13.85 -7.07
C VAL A 171 -17.08 -14.41 -7.76
N ILE A 172 -17.65 -13.66 -8.70
CA ILE A 172 -18.70 -14.17 -9.60
C ILE A 172 -18.21 -15.42 -10.34
N GLY A 173 -17.01 -15.36 -10.94
CA GLY A 173 -16.45 -16.47 -11.73
C GLY A 173 -16.15 -17.72 -10.91
N ALA A 174 -15.65 -17.56 -9.68
CA ALA A 174 -15.46 -18.66 -8.74
C ALA A 174 -16.79 -19.34 -8.37
N ALA A 175 -17.79 -18.56 -7.95
CA ALA A 175 -19.09 -19.08 -7.51
C ALA A 175 -19.89 -19.73 -8.66
N TRP A 176 -19.87 -19.10 -9.85
CA TRP A 176 -20.53 -19.59 -11.06
C TRP A 176 -19.97 -20.94 -11.50
N TYR A 177 -18.64 -21.06 -11.61
CA TYR A 177 -17.99 -22.34 -11.89
C TYR A 177 -18.34 -23.41 -10.84
N TRP A 178 -18.25 -23.06 -9.55
CA TRP A 178 -18.46 -23.99 -8.44
C TRP A 178 -19.87 -24.60 -8.40
N TYR A 179 -20.90 -23.78 -8.64
CA TYR A 179 -22.29 -24.24 -8.62
C TYR A 179 -22.85 -24.73 -9.96
N GLY A 180 -22.09 -24.52 -11.05
CA GLY A 180 -22.48 -24.86 -12.42
C GLY A 180 -23.70 -24.08 -12.89
N TRP A 181 -23.80 -22.80 -12.53
CA TRP A 181 -24.91 -21.92 -12.92
C TRP A 181 -24.97 -21.71 -14.44
N ALA A 182 -26.17 -21.44 -14.96
CA ALA A 182 -26.34 -20.92 -16.30
C ALA A 182 -25.96 -19.44 -16.36
N ASP A 183 -25.65 -18.96 -17.55
CA ASP A 183 -25.25 -17.57 -17.80
C ASP A 183 -26.41 -16.55 -17.77
N SER A 184 -27.58 -17.05 -17.35
CA SER A 184 -28.88 -16.41 -17.18
C SER A 184 -29.53 -16.74 -15.82
N ASP A 185 -28.83 -17.42 -14.92
CA ASP A 185 -29.20 -17.57 -13.49
C ASP A 185 -28.87 -16.23 -12.77
N TYR A 186 -29.59 -15.17 -13.16
CA TYR A 186 -29.19 -13.80 -12.80
C TYR A 186 -29.31 -13.49 -11.31
N ASP A 187 -30.25 -14.11 -10.58
CA ASP A 187 -30.39 -13.88 -9.13
C ASP A 187 -29.14 -14.38 -8.38
N GLU A 188 -28.66 -15.56 -8.77
CA GLU A 188 -27.46 -16.20 -8.26
C GLU A 188 -26.20 -15.40 -8.60
N LEU A 189 -26.06 -14.95 -9.86
CA LEU A 189 -24.96 -14.09 -10.31
C LEU A 189 -24.96 -12.72 -9.60
N ALA A 190 -26.14 -12.14 -9.36
CA ALA A 190 -26.29 -10.88 -8.64
C ALA A 190 -25.99 -11.03 -7.13
N GLY A 191 -26.32 -12.19 -6.54
CA GLY A 191 -25.88 -12.56 -5.19
C GLY A 191 -24.35 -12.68 -5.10
N ALA A 192 -23.72 -13.33 -6.08
CA ALA A 192 -22.26 -13.42 -6.16
C ALA A 192 -21.57 -12.07 -6.42
N LEU A 193 -22.18 -11.16 -7.17
CA LEU A 193 -21.73 -9.77 -7.33
C LEU A 193 -21.67 -9.04 -5.98
N ILE A 194 -22.73 -9.12 -5.17
CA ILE A 194 -22.74 -8.49 -3.84
C ILE A 194 -21.80 -9.23 -2.86
N ALA A 195 -21.67 -10.55 -2.95
CA ALA A 195 -20.68 -11.29 -2.18
C ALA A 195 -19.23 -10.86 -2.51
N GLY A 196 -18.93 -10.60 -3.79
CA GLY A 196 -17.65 -10.06 -4.23
C GLY A 196 -17.42 -8.64 -3.73
N HIS A 197 -18.41 -7.76 -3.91
CA HIS A 197 -18.38 -6.38 -3.45
C HIS A 197 -18.12 -6.22 -1.93
N LEU A 198 -18.54 -7.20 -1.14
CA LEU A 198 -18.29 -7.24 0.29
C LEU A 198 -16.88 -7.72 0.69
N ILE A 199 -16.09 -8.30 -0.22
CA ILE A 199 -14.72 -8.79 0.05
C ILE A 199 -13.63 -8.24 -0.88
N GLU A 200 -13.99 -7.43 -1.88
CA GLU A 200 -13.07 -6.68 -2.75
C GLU A 200 -12.44 -5.46 -2.05
N CYS A 201 -11.50 -4.79 -2.73
CA CYS A 201 -10.77 -3.59 -2.30
C CYS A 201 -9.92 -3.72 -1.00
N SER A 202 -10.51 -4.08 0.15
CA SER A 202 -9.77 -4.11 1.43
C SER A 202 -10.49 -4.89 2.55
N GLY A 203 -9.93 -4.86 3.76
CA GLY A 203 -10.50 -5.47 4.99
C GLY A 203 -11.71 -4.70 5.55
N TYR A 204 -12.58 -4.16 4.70
CA TYR A 204 -13.62 -3.22 5.13
C TYR A 204 -14.72 -3.90 5.95
N VAL A 205 -15.20 -5.08 5.52
CA VAL A 205 -16.13 -5.90 6.31
C VAL A 205 -15.54 -6.48 7.60
N THR A 206 -14.21 -6.47 7.75
CA THR A 206 -13.50 -6.96 8.94
C THR A 206 -13.05 -5.83 9.89
N GLY A 207 -13.45 -4.58 9.63
CA GLY A 207 -13.24 -3.44 10.53
C GLY A 207 -12.33 -2.32 10.00
N SER A 208 -11.63 -2.52 8.88
CA SER A 208 -10.86 -1.44 8.23
C SER A 208 -11.79 -0.34 7.71
N ASN A 209 -11.39 0.93 7.79
CA ASN A 209 -12.11 2.07 7.19
C ASN A 209 -13.61 2.17 7.61
N PHE A 210 -13.98 1.50 8.70
CA PHE A 210 -15.34 1.43 9.23
C PHE A 210 -15.67 2.71 10.01
N ALA A 211 -16.77 3.38 9.66
CA ALA A 211 -17.10 4.70 10.21
C ALA A 211 -17.28 4.72 11.75
N GLY A 212 -17.63 3.58 12.36
CA GLY A 212 -17.80 3.43 13.82
C GLY A 212 -16.57 2.89 14.57
N PHE A 213 -15.38 2.85 13.95
CA PHE A 213 -14.19 2.21 14.56
C PHE A 213 -13.82 2.74 15.95
N TYR A 214 -14.11 4.01 16.23
CA TYR A 214 -13.72 4.71 17.45
C TYR A 214 -14.47 4.27 18.72
N GLU A 215 -15.49 3.42 18.58
CA GLU A 215 -16.18 2.78 19.71
C GLU A 215 -15.67 1.36 20.02
N TYR A 216 -14.70 0.86 19.24
CA TYR A 216 -14.07 -0.45 19.43
C TYR A 216 -12.67 -0.30 20.05
N PRO A 217 -12.15 -1.33 20.75
CA PRO A 217 -10.78 -1.34 21.23
C PRO A 217 -9.79 -1.18 20.06
N LEU A 218 -8.81 -0.28 20.21
CA LEU A 218 -7.83 -0.02 19.14
C LEU A 218 -6.99 -1.26 18.83
N GLU A 219 -6.80 -2.13 19.83
CA GLU A 219 -6.14 -3.42 19.69
C GLU A 219 -6.86 -4.38 18.75
N ASP A 220 -8.16 -4.25 18.49
CA ASP A 220 -8.87 -5.13 17.54
C ASP A 220 -8.72 -4.69 16.08
N LEU A 221 -8.29 -3.45 15.83
CA LEU A 221 -8.29 -2.80 14.52
C LEU A 221 -6.96 -2.96 13.73
N PHE A 222 -5.98 -3.67 14.28
CA PHE A 222 -4.70 -3.97 13.59
C PHE A 222 -4.33 -5.46 13.65
N ASP A 223 -3.57 -5.93 12.66
CA ASP A 223 -3.38 -7.37 12.34
C ASP A 223 -4.71 -8.10 12.02
N ILE A 224 -5.55 -7.42 11.23
CA ILE A 224 -6.79 -7.93 10.65
C ILE A 224 -6.53 -8.71 9.35
N THR A 225 -7.49 -9.53 8.90
CA THR A 225 -7.47 -10.14 7.56
C THR A 225 -8.53 -9.53 6.65
N PHE A 226 -8.39 -9.73 5.34
CA PHE A 226 -9.50 -9.57 4.40
C PHE A 226 -10.69 -10.49 4.77
N GLY A 227 -11.87 -10.16 4.25
CA GLY A 227 -13.08 -10.96 4.43
C GLY A 227 -13.04 -12.30 3.70
N ILE A 228 -14.05 -13.13 3.99
CA ILE A 228 -14.35 -14.40 3.34
C ILE A 228 -15.86 -14.39 3.09
N ALA A 229 -16.30 -14.80 1.89
CA ALA A 229 -17.72 -14.93 1.56
C ALA A 229 -18.07 -16.41 1.32
N GLU A 230 -18.85 -17.00 2.23
CA GLU A 230 -19.44 -18.33 2.04
C GLU A 230 -20.70 -18.20 1.18
N ILE A 231 -20.54 -18.33 -0.14
CA ILE A 231 -21.64 -18.19 -1.12
C ILE A 231 -22.38 -19.53 -1.26
N LYS A 232 -23.71 -19.50 -1.19
CA LYS A 232 -24.62 -20.65 -1.38
C LYS A 232 -25.11 -20.73 -2.81
N LYS A 233 -25.68 -21.88 -3.19
CA LYS A 233 -26.20 -22.12 -4.55
C LYS A 233 -27.30 -21.16 -5.01
N ASP A 234 -27.99 -20.50 -4.08
CA ASP A 234 -29.04 -19.49 -4.32
C ASP A 234 -28.50 -18.05 -4.35
N GLY A 235 -27.18 -17.87 -4.49
CA GLY A 235 -26.51 -16.57 -4.46
C GLY A 235 -26.43 -15.91 -3.08
N THR A 236 -27.12 -16.43 -2.06
CA THR A 236 -27.05 -15.86 -0.71
C THR A 236 -25.70 -16.19 -0.06
N CYS A 237 -25.13 -15.25 0.70
CA CYS A 237 -23.78 -15.42 1.26
C CYS A 237 -23.74 -15.17 2.78
N VAL A 238 -22.72 -15.72 3.44
CA VAL A 238 -22.31 -15.32 4.79
C VAL A 238 -20.92 -14.72 4.72
N ILE A 239 -20.79 -13.46 5.14
CA ILE A 239 -19.50 -12.80 5.32
C ILE A 239 -18.93 -13.20 6.67
N THR A 240 -17.66 -13.62 6.66
CA THR A 240 -16.89 -14.10 7.81
C THR A 240 -15.41 -13.73 7.67
N LYS A 241 -14.58 -14.12 8.63
CA LYS A 241 -13.12 -13.90 8.63
C LYS A 241 -12.39 -15.07 9.28
N HIS A 242 -11.06 -15.04 9.29
CA HIS A 242 -10.26 -15.99 10.07
C HIS A 242 -10.35 -15.72 11.57
N ASN A 243 -10.56 -16.78 12.35
CA ASN A 243 -10.59 -16.72 13.82
C ASN A 243 -9.20 -16.48 14.44
N ALA A 244 -8.12 -16.83 13.73
CA ALA A 244 -6.74 -16.70 14.21
C ALA A 244 -6.14 -15.28 14.06
N LYS A 245 -6.93 -14.31 13.59
CA LYS A 245 -6.54 -12.92 13.32
C LYS A 245 -7.59 -11.95 13.89
N LYS A 246 -7.25 -10.67 13.99
CA LYS A 246 -8.11 -9.66 14.63
C LYS A 246 -9.22 -9.15 13.70
N GLY A 247 -9.73 -7.96 13.95
CA GLY A 247 -10.91 -7.41 13.30
C GLY A 247 -12.20 -8.08 13.78
N PHE A 248 -13.33 -7.64 13.23
CA PHE A 248 -14.67 -8.13 13.56
C PHE A 248 -15.60 -8.03 12.35
N VAL A 249 -16.57 -8.94 12.23
CA VAL A 249 -17.64 -8.85 11.21
C VAL A 249 -18.99 -8.68 11.90
N THR A 250 -19.62 -7.52 11.70
CA THR A 250 -20.91 -7.16 12.29
C THR A 250 -21.90 -6.72 11.20
N GLU A 251 -23.19 -6.61 11.54
CA GLU A 251 -24.17 -6.06 10.60
C GLU A 251 -23.79 -4.65 10.14
N ASP A 252 -23.05 -3.90 10.97
CA ASP A 252 -22.68 -2.52 10.68
C ASP A 252 -21.40 -2.43 9.83
N THR A 253 -20.43 -3.33 9.96
CA THR A 253 -19.30 -3.39 9.00
C THR A 253 -19.78 -3.82 7.61
N VAL A 254 -20.73 -4.77 7.55
CA VAL A 254 -21.34 -5.22 6.29
C VAL A 254 -22.24 -4.15 5.65
N LYS A 255 -23.08 -3.45 6.40
CA LYS A 255 -23.82 -2.27 5.88
C LYS A 255 -22.87 -1.16 5.41
N CYS A 256 -21.81 -0.89 6.18
CA CYS A 256 -20.82 0.12 5.83
C CYS A 256 -20.13 -0.22 4.50
N GLN A 257 -19.71 -1.47 4.27
CA GLN A 257 -19.14 -1.84 2.98
C GLN A 257 -20.17 -1.89 1.85
N PHE A 258 -21.38 -2.42 2.08
CA PHE A 258 -22.44 -2.47 1.06
C PHE A 258 -22.83 -1.08 0.50
N LEU A 259 -22.63 -0.02 1.28
CA LEU A 259 -22.90 1.36 0.90
C LEU A 259 -21.67 2.08 0.29
N TYR A 260 -20.57 1.38 0.02
CA TYR A 260 -19.36 1.93 -0.59
C TYR A 260 -19.41 1.86 -2.13
N GLU A 261 -19.05 2.93 -2.83
CA GLU A 261 -19.01 3.05 -4.31
C GLU A 261 -20.32 2.75 -5.07
N LEU A 262 -21.40 2.42 -4.36
CA LEU A 262 -22.68 2.02 -4.91
C LEU A 262 -23.37 3.17 -5.65
N GLN A 263 -23.95 2.91 -6.83
CA GLN A 263 -24.66 3.89 -7.65
C GLN A 263 -26.20 3.70 -7.63
N GLY A 264 -26.81 3.85 -6.46
CA GLY A 264 -28.25 3.70 -6.25
C GLY A 264 -28.70 2.24 -6.08
N ASN A 265 -29.98 1.95 -6.32
CA ASN A 265 -30.57 0.61 -6.15
C ASN A 265 -30.24 -0.40 -7.26
N ILE A 266 -29.64 0.05 -8.38
CA ILE A 266 -29.23 -0.79 -9.50
C ILE A 266 -27.71 -0.76 -9.67
N TYR A 267 -27.04 -1.85 -9.27
CA TYR A 267 -25.59 -2.03 -9.42
C TYR A 267 -25.27 -2.80 -10.70
N LEU A 268 -24.32 -2.28 -11.48
CA LEU A 268 -24.01 -2.76 -12.83
C LEU A 268 -22.70 -3.54 -12.84
N ASN A 269 -22.74 -4.75 -13.39
CA ASN A 269 -21.59 -5.54 -13.77
C ASN A 269 -21.75 -5.99 -15.24
N SER A 270 -20.65 -6.37 -15.89
CA SER A 270 -20.63 -6.82 -17.29
C SER A 270 -21.47 -8.08 -17.54
N ASP A 271 -21.64 -8.95 -16.53
CA ASP A 271 -22.39 -10.21 -16.61
C ASP A 271 -23.84 -10.12 -16.13
N VAL A 272 -24.17 -9.15 -15.26
CA VAL A 272 -25.46 -9.06 -14.57
C VAL A 272 -25.74 -7.63 -14.04
N LYS A 273 -27.01 -7.23 -13.98
CA LYS A 273 -27.48 -6.08 -13.16
C LYS A 273 -28.04 -6.61 -11.84
N ALA A 274 -27.56 -6.13 -10.70
CA ALA A 274 -28.12 -6.42 -9.38
C ALA A 274 -29.13 -5.34 -8.95
N ILE A 275 -30.29 -5.79 -8.49
CA ILE A 275 -31.42 -5.02 -7.98
C ILE A 275 -31.42 -5.19 -6.45
N LEU A 276 -31.37 -4.09 -5.71
CA LEU A 276 -30.92 -4.07 -4.32
C LEU A 276 -31.97 -3.66 -3.29
N ASP A 277 -33.18 -3.31 -3.73
CA ASP A 277 -34.28 -2.75 -2.92
C ASP A 277 -34.71 -3.62 -1.73
N ASN A 278 -34.45 -4.93 -1.82
CA ASN A 278 -34.79 -5.93 -0.80
C ASN A 278 -33.56 -6.56 -0.11
N VAL A 279 -32.37 -5.96 -0.26
CA VAL A 279 -31.15 -6.40 0.42
C VAL A 279 -31.35 -6.48 1.94
N GLN A 280 -31.00 -7.61 2.54
CA GLN A 280 -31.10 -7.87 3.96
C GLN A 280 -29.74 -8.30 4.48
N VAL A 281 -29.36 -7.76 5.64
CA VAL A 281 -28.10 -8.02 6.34
C VAL A 281 -28.44 -8.42 7.77
N LYS A 282 -28.00 -9.60 8.22
CA LYS A 282 -28.27 -10.08 9.58
C LYS A 282 -27.14 -10.94 10.15
N ALA A 283 -26.79 -10.73 11.41
CA ALA A 283 -25.86 -11.61 12.12
C ALA A 283 -26.50 -13.00 12.32
N GLU A 284 -25.78 -14.06 11.91
CA GLU A 284 -26.10 -15.46 12.21
C GLU A 284 -25.16 -16.05 13.28
N GLY A 285 -24.11 -15.33 13.69
CA GLY A 285 -23.22 -15.68 14.79
C GLY A 285 -22.14 -14.62 15.06
N LYS A 286 -21.22 -14.88 16.00
CA LYS A 286 -20.02 -14.05 16.16
C LYS A 286 -19.23 -14.07 14.84
N ASP A 287 -18.81 -12.89 14.37
CA ASP A 287 -18.05 -12.69 13.13
C ASP A 287 -18.69 -13.31 11.88
N ARG A 288 -20.03 -13.49 11.88
CA ARG A 288 -20.76 -14.16 10.80
C ARG A 288 -22.07 -13.44 10.48
N VAL A 289 -22.11 -12.83 9.30
CA VAL A 289 -23.22 -11.96 8.87
C VAL A 289 -23.72 -12.40 7.50
N ARG A 290 -24.99 -12.79 7.42
CA ARG A 290 -25.64 -13.21 6.19
C ARG A 290 -26.17 -12.04 5.39
N VAL A 291 -26.05 -12.13 4.07
CA VAL A 291 -26.61 -11.18 3.10
C VAL A 291 -27.48 -11.92 2.08
N TRP A 292 -28.68 -11.40 1.82
CA TRP A 292 -29.64 -11.98 0.87
C TRP A 292 -30.66 -10.94 0.36
N GLY A 293 -31.56 -11.35 -0.54
CA GLY A 293 -32.67 -10.49 -1.02
C GLY A 293 -32.34 -9.64 -2.24
N ILE A 294 -31.15 -9.81 -2.81
CA ILE A 294 -30.75 -9.28 -4.12
C ILE A 294 -31.59 -9.98 -5.21
N LYS A 295 -31.88 -9.26 -6.30
CA LYS A 295 -32.43 -9.82 -7.54
C LYS A 295 -31.56 -9.47 -8.75
N GLY A 296 -31.62 -10.30 -9.80
CA GLY A 296 -30.79 -10.16 -10.99
C GLY A 296 -31.58 -9.83 -12.26
N ALA A 297 -30.94 -9.13 -13.18
CA ALA A 297 -31.43 -8.88 -14.53
C ALA A 297 -30.27 -8.94 -15.55
N PRO A 298 -30.56 -9.11 -16.86
CA PRO A 298 -29.52 -9.16 -17.89
C PRO A 298 -28.64 -7.91 -17.90
N PRO A 299 -27.33 -8.02 -18.22
CA PRO A 299 -26.42 -6.89 -18.22
C PRO A 299 -26.76 -5.84 -19.29
N PRO A 300 -26.28 -4.59 -19.15
CA PRO A 300 -26.34 -3.61 -20.22
C PRO A 300 -25.52 -4.04 -21.45
N PRO A 301 -25.87 -3.57 -22.67
CA PRO A 301 -25.12 -3.85 -23.90
C PRO A 301 -23.72 -3.24 -23.96
N THR A 302 -23.35 -2.45 -22.94
CA THR A 302 -22.05 -1.81 -22.77
C THR A 302 -21.38 -2.25 -21.47
N THR A 303 -20.05 -2.12 -21.41
CA THR A 303 -19.29 -2.14 -20.16
C THR A 303 -18.55 -0.82 -19.97
N LYS A 304 -18.03 -0.57 -18.76
CA LYS A 304 -17.14 0.54 -18.44
C LYS A 304 -15.82 0.37 -19.19
N LEU A 305 -15.35 1.43 -19.83
CA LEU A 305 -14.02 1.55 -20.40
C LEU A 305 -13.28 2.67 -19.66
N ALA A 306 -12.14 2.34 -19.07
CA ALA A 306 -11.27 3.33 -18.45
C ALA A 306 -10.23 3.81 -19.46
N VAL A 307 -10.34 5.08 -19.89
CA VAL A 307 -9.34 5.75 -20.73
C VAL A 307 -8.52 6.71 -19.87
N PHE A 308 -7.21 6.62 -19.95
CA PHE A 308 -6.27 7.45 -19.20
C PHE A 308 -5.39 8.24 -20.14
N TYR A 309 -5.15 9.51 -19.86
CA TYR A 309 -4.36 10.40 -20.72
C TYR A 309 -3.49 11.36 -19.92
N ARG A 310 -2.35 11.79 -20.48
CA ARG A 310 -1.56 12.87 -19.89
C ARG A 310 -2.32 14.18 -20.06
N ALA A 311 -2.71 14.82 -18.96
CA ALA A 311 -3.51 16.04 -18.99
C ALA A 311 -2.67 17.32 -18.89
N GLY A 312 -1.56 17.30 -18.14
CA GLY A 312 -0.68 18.44 -17.98
C GLY A 312 0.26 18.25 -16.80
N PHE A 313 0.57 19.35 -16.12
CA PHE A 313 1.39 19.39 -14.92
C PHE A 313 0.57 19.85 -13.73
N GLN A 314 0.87 19.29 -12.55
CA GLN A 314 0.29 19.70 -11.26
C GLN A 314 1.41 20.13 -10.30
N SER A 315 1.10 21.04 -9.39
CA SER A 315 1.98 21.46 -8.29
C SER A 315 1.16 21.75 -7.04
N GLU A 316 1.69 21.40 -5.88
CA GLU A 316 1.06 21.63 -4.58
C GLU A 316 2.03 22.34 -3.64
N ILE A 317 1.55 23.38 -2.96
CA ILE A 317 2.32 24.14 -1.97
C ILE A 317 1.52 24.19 -0.67
N VAL A 318 2.14 23.82 0.45
CA VAL A 318 1.50 23.92 1.77
C VAL A 318 2.22 24.97 2.62
N VAL A 319 1.50 26.05 2.93
CA VAL A 319 1.92 27.09 3.88
C VAL A 319 1.05 27.05 5.13
N ASN A 320 1.62 27.43 6.28
CA ASN A 320 1.01 27.26 7.59
C ASN A 320 0.87 28.61 8.29
N ALA A 321 -0.25 28.80 8.98
CA ALA A 321 -0.48 29.95 9.86
C ALA A 321 -0.72 29.47 11.29
N THR A 322 -0.11 30.15 12.27
CA THR A 322 -0.36 29.94 13.70
C THR A 322 -0.81 31.24 14.39
N GLY A 323 -1.44 31.09 15.57
CA GLY A 323 -1.98 32.16 16.39
C GLY A 323 -3.32 32.69 15.88
N TYR A 324 -3.70 33.88 16.34
CA TYR A 324 -4.96 34.53 15.96
C TYR A 324 -5.04 34.85 14.46
N GLY A 325 -6.27 34.88 13.92
CA GLY A 325 -6.59 35.41 12.58
C GLY A 325 -6.09 34.58 11.41
N THR A 326 -6.19 33.24 11.46
CA THR A 326 -5.66 32.36 10.40
C THR A 326 -6.39 32.50 9.07
N ALA A 327 -7.69 32.81 9.08
CA ALA A 327 -8.48 33.03 7.87
C ALA A 327 -8.00 34.28 7.10
N GLU A 328 -7.87 35.41 7.81
CA GLU A 328 -7.43 36.70 7.27
C GLU A 328 -5.96 36.64 6.80
N LYS A 329 -5.12 35.85 7.49
CA LYS A 329 -3.74 35.56 7.07
C LYS A 329 -3.69 34.81 5.74
N PHE A 330 -4.53 33.80 5.56
CA PHE A 330 -4.60 33.04 4.31
C PHE A 330 -5.21 33.86 3.18
N GLU A 331 -6.24 34.67 3.45
CA GLU A 331 -6.81 35.60 2.47
C GLU A 331 -5.77 36.63 1.99
N LEU A 332 -4.99 37.23 2.89
CA LEU A 332 -3.88 38.12 2.53
C LEU A 332 -2.88 37.41 1.59
N TYR A 333 -2.46 36.20 1.93
CA TYR A 333 -1.45 35.47 1.15
C TYR A 333 -1.96 34.98 -0.21
N GLU A 334 -3.23 34.58 -0.27
CA GLU A 334 -3.96 34.31 -1.51
C GLU A 334 -4.01 35.56 -2.41
N GLN A 335 -4.38 36.72 -1.86
CA GLN A 335 -4.40 37.98 -2.61
C GLN A 335 -3.00 38.38 -3.11
N MET A 336 -1.95 38.19 -2.30
CA MET A 336 -0.55 38.40 -2.72
C MET A 336 -0.17 37.49 -3.89
N LEU A 337 -0.50 36.20 -3.83
CA LEU A 337 -0.21 35.24 -4.90
C LEU A 337 -1.02 35.54 -6.17
N LYS A 338 -2.33 35.81 -6.06
CA LYS A 338 -3.17 36.22 -7.19
C LYS A 338 -2.65 37.53 -7.83
N PHE A 339 -2.15 38.48 -7.05
CA PHE A 339 -1.46 39.69 -7.54
C PHE A 339 -0.15 39.35 -8.27
N GLY A 340 0.73 38.52 -7.69
CA GLY A 340 1.99 38.11 -8.30
C GLY A 340 1.79 37.38 -9.63
N LEU A 341 0.87 36.41 -9.67
CA LEU A 341 0.50 35.67 -10.87
C LEU A 341 -0.05 36.60 -11.97
N LYS A 342 -0.85 37.61 -11.60
CA LYS A 342 -1.35 38.61 -12.54
C LYS A 342 -0.24 39.50 -13.08
N ARG A 343 0.71 39.93 -12.23
CA ARG A 343 1.91 40.69 -12.64
C ARG A 343 2.82 39.89 -13.59
N LEU A 344 2.90 38.57 -13.43
CA LEU A 344 3.63 37.67 -14.32
C LEU A 344 2.85 37.28 -15.60
N GLY A 345 1.57 37.66 -15.72
CA GLY A 345 0.72 37.24 -16.84
C GLY A 345 0.46 35.73 -16.86
N LEU A 346 0.29 35.12 -15.68
CA LEU A 346 0.10 33.68 -15.49
C LEU A 346 -1.24 33.29 -14.84
N LEU A 347 -1.93 34.22 -14.17
CA LEU A 347 -3.16 33.92 -13.42
C LEU A 347 -4.22 33.23 -14.29
N ASP A 348 -4.43 33.74 -15.50
CA ASP A 348 -5.46 33.25 -16.43
C ASP A 348 -4.97 32.07 -17.31
N LYS A 349 -3.91 31.36 -16.89
CA LYS A 349 -3.31 30.22 -17.62
C LYS A 349 -3.36 28.87 -16.88
N PHE A 350 -3.91 28.86 -15.67
CA PHE A 350 -4.11 27.62 -14.92
C PHE A 350 -5.36 26.91 -15.44
N ASP A 351 -5.28 25.58 -15.58
CA ASP A 351 -6.43 24.71 -15.78
C ASP A 351 -7.18 24.47 -14.45
N VAL A 352 -6.46 24.56 -13.30
CA VAL A 352 -7.00 24.60 -11.93
C VAL A 352 -6.08 25.47 -11.06
N LEU A 353 -6.63 26.31 -10.18
CA LEU A 353 -5.88 27.02 -9.14
C LEU A 353 -6.77 27.20 -7.90
N GLU A 354 -6.52 26.43 -6.84
CA GLU A 354 -7.36 26.34 -5.64
C GLU A 354 -6.58 26.74 -4.37
N PHE A 355 -7.25 27.42 -3.43
CA PHE A 355 -6.69 27.95 -2.17
C PHE A 355 -7.36 27.30 -0.95
N GLN A 356 -7.07 26.00 -0.77
CA GLN A 356 -7.75 25.12 0.18
C GLN A 356 -7.30 25.39 1.62
N ARG A 357 -8.18 26.00 2.42
CA ARG A 357 -7.97 26.30 3.85
C ARG A 357 -8.29 25.05 4.68
N ILE A 358 -7.30 24.45 5.34
CA ILE A 358 -7.40 23.13 5.97
C ILE A 358 -7.15 23.22 7.49
N GLY A 359 -8.12 22.68 8.25
CA GLY A 359 -8.07 22.55 9.71
C GLY A 359 -8.73 23.69 10.47
N VAL A 360 -9.07 23.43 11.73
CA VAL A 360 -9.61 24.39 12.70
C VAL A 360 -8.75 24.30 13.97
N PRO A 361 -8.24 25.41 14.53
CA PRO A 361 -7.37 25.36 15.70
C PRO A 361 -8.12 24.95 16.98
N GLU A 362 -7.39 24.38 17.95
CA GLU A 362 -7.93 24.10 19.30
C GLU A 362 -8.42 25.41 19.95
N SER A 363 -9.61 25.40 20.56
CA SER A 363 -10.10 26.57 21.29
C SER A 363 -9.22 26.84 22.50
N ASN A 364 -8.61 28.03 22.56
CA ASN A 364 -7.52 28.38 23.48
C ASN A 364 -6.35 27.37 23.41
N PRO A 365 -5.60 27.35 22.29
CA PRO A 365 -4.70 26.26 21.95
C PRO A 365 -3.49 26.19 22.87
N ARG A 366 -3.26 25.02 23.48
CA ARG A 366 -2.21 24.82 24.51
C ARG A 366 -0.79 24.69 23.97
N SER A 367 -0.60 24.74 22.65
CA SER A 367 0.71 24.81 22.00
C SER A 367 0.58 25.42 20.60
N GLN A 368 1.70 25.89 20.03
CA GLN A 368 1.74 26.41 18.66
C GLN A 368 1.14 25.41 17.66
N LEU A 369 1.53 24.13 17.73
CA LEU A 369 1.03 23.08 16.85
C LEU A 369 -0.50 22.90 16.93
N ARG A 370 -1.11 23.12 18.09
CA ARG A 370 -2.58 23.08 18.27
C ARG A 370 -3.29 24.36 17.79
N SER A 371 -2.52 25.40 17.49
CA SER A 371 -2.98 26.65 16.86
C SER A 371 -2.68 26.71 15.37
N THR A 372 -1.94 25.76 14.81
CA THR A 372 -1.55 25.75 13.39
C THR A 372 -2.69 25.26 12.50
N THR A 373 -3.00 26.00 11.45
CA THR A 373 -3.80 25.56 10.31
C THR A 373 -2.97 25.64 9.02
N TYR A 374 -3.47 25.02 7.96
CA TYR A 374 -2.78 24.87 6.68
C TYR A 374 -3.53 25.59 5.55
N LEU A 375 -2.81 26.08 4.56
CA LEU A 375 -3.33 26.49 3.26
C LEU A 375 -2.61 25.65 2.20
N ARG A 376 -3.35 24.71 1.61
CA ARG A 376 -2.91 23.92 0.44
C ARG A 376 -3.28 24.70 -0.81
N ILE A 377 -2.26 25.23 -1.47
CA ILE A 377 -2.38 25.88 -2.78
C ILE A 377 -2.15 24.78 -3.82
N PHE A 378 -3.21 24.34 -4.48
CA PHE A 378 -3.15 23.31 -5.52
C PHE A 378 -3.32 23.95 -6.90
N ALA A 379 -2.53 23.53 -7.88
CA ALA A 379 -2.56 24.13 -9.21
C ALA A 379 -2.26 23.14 -10.33
N GLU A 380 -3.05 23.18 -11.40
CA GLU A 380 -2.82 22.46 -12.66
C GLU A 380 -2.63 23.45 -13.81
N ALA A 381 -1.73 23.13 -14.74
CA ALA A 381 -1.66 23.81 -16.04
C ALA A 381 -1.17 22.85 -17.12
N SER A 382 -1.52 23.13 -18.36
CA SER A 382 -1.00 22.41 -19.53
C SER A 382 0.48 22.72 -19.82
N ASP A 383 1.04 23.80 -19.25
CA ASP A 383 2.46 24.18 -19.34
C ASP A 383 3.10 24.27 -17.94
N ALA A 384 4.14 23.48 -17.70
CA ALA A 384 4.91 23.45 -16.45
C ALA A 384 5.45 24.80 -16.01
N ASN A 385 5.73 25.73 -16.94
CA ASN A 385 6.23 27.06 -16.62
C ASN A 385 5.20 27.91 -15.85
N VAL A 386 3.91 27.63 -16.00
CA VAL A 386 2.83 28.30 -15.26
C VAL A 386 2.87 27.91 -13.78
N ASN A 387 3.04 26.61 -13.50
CA ASN A 387 3.27 26.08 -12.15
C ASN A 387 4.61 26.56 -11.54
N LEU A 388 5.70 26.61 -12.31
CA LEU A 388 6.98 27.20 -11.85
C LEU A 388 6.84 28.68 -11.48
N GLY A 389 6.00 29.42 -12.21
CA GLY A 389 5.68 30.81 -11.89
C GLY A 389 5.02 30.96 -10.52
N LEU A 390 4.05 30.10 -10.18
CA LEU A 390 3.45 30.06 -8.84
C LEU A 390 4.51 29.74 -7.76
N ALA A 391 5.36 28.72 -7.99
CA ALA A 391 6.42 28.35 -7.06
C ALA A 391 7.44 29.48 -6.83
N SER A 392 7.74 30.29 -7.86
CA SER A 392 8.69 31.41 -7.77
C SER A 392 8.22 32.53 -6.83
N LEU A 393 6.90 32.75 -6.73
CA LEU A 393 6.31 33.79 -5.88
C LEU A 393 6.48 33.49 -4.38
N LEU A 394 6.71 32.22 -4.00
CA LEU A 394 7.02 31.87 -2.61
C LEU A 394 8.32 32.54 -2.15
N GLY A 395 9.33 32.59 -3.02
CA GLY A 395 10.60 33.27 -2.76
C GLY A 395 10.46 34.80 -2.74
N GLU A 396 9.65 35.36 -3.64
CA GLU A 396 9.41 36.82 -3.69
C GLU A 396 8.65 37.33 -2.45
N PHE A 397 7.67 36.58 -1.97
CA PHE A 397 6.85 36.93 -0.81
C PHE A 397 7.37 36.39 0.53
N ALA A 398 8.51 35.68 0.54
CA ALA A 398 9.14 35.09 1.73
C ALA A 398 9.47 36.08 2.86
N MET A 399 9.52 37.39 2.56
CA MET A 399 9.77 38.46 3.55
C MET A 399 8.64 39.49 3.63
N GLN A 400 7.49 39.21 3.00
CA GLN A 400 6.34 40.14 2.88
C GLN A 400 5.02 39.53 3.41
N HIS A 401 5.07 38.31 3.95
CA HIS A 401 3.92 37.52 4.43
C HIS A 401 3.44 37.93 5.83
N TYR A 402 2.47 37.19 6.36
CA TYR A 402 1.88 37.39 7.68
C TYR A 402 2.73 36.91 8.87
N SER A 403 2.34 37.28 10.09
CA SER A 403 2.96 36.82 11.34
C SER A 403 2.62 35.36 11.67
N GLY A 404 3.63 34.56 12.03
CA GLY A 404 3.46 33.12 12.28
C GLY A 404 3.36 32.27 11.00
N PHE A 405 3.87 32.77 9.87
CA PHE A 405 4.08 31.98 8.65
C PHE A 405 5.19 30.94 8.86
N HIS A 406 4.98 29.73 8.34
CA HIS A 406 6.03 28.77 8.02
C HIS A 406 5.56 27.86 6.88
N SER A 407 6.44 27.29 6.07
CA SER A 407 6.09 26.25 5.08
C SER A 407 6.25 24.83 5.65
N THR A 408 5.69 23.83 4.97
CA THR A 408 6.19 22.45 5.08
C THR A 408 7.56 22.37 4.41
N SER A 409 8.52 21.64 5.00
CA SER A 409 9.89 21.55 4.48
C SER A 409 10.02 20.80 3.15
N ASP A 410 9.04 19.97 2.78
CA ASP A 410 9.05 19.27 1.50
C ASP A 410 8.53 20.16 0.37
N HIS A 411 9.44 20.91 -0.24
CA HIS A 411 9.15 21.74 -1.41
C HIS A 411 9.11 20.94 -2.74
N ARG A 412 9.33 19.62 -2.72
CA ARG A 412 9.28 18.77 -3.94
C ARG A 412 7.87 18.64 -4.51
N THR A 413 6.84 19.08 -3.79
CA THR A 413 5.45 19.15 -4.28
C THR A 413 5.20 20.39 -5.14
N ALA A 414 5.95 21.48 -4.91
CA ALA A 414 5.83 22.74 -5.65
C ALA A 414 6.46 22.66 -7.05
N ILE A 415 7.38 21.72 -7.27
CA ILE A 415 7.95 21.40 -8.58
C ILE A 415 6.84 20.77 -9.46
N PRO A 416 6.61 21.25 -10.69
CA PRO A 416 5.54 20.71 -11.55
C PRO A 416 5.79 19.25 -11.89
N LYS A 417 4.80 18.39 -11.64
CA LYS A 417 4.82 16.96 -11.97
C LYS A 417 3.79 16.66 -13.05
N PRO A 418 4.12 15.90 -14.11
CA PRO A 418 3.13 15.38 -15.02
C PRO A 418 2.04 14.61 -14.28
N TYR A 419 0.78 14.76 -14.66
CA TYR A 419 -0.32 13.97 -14.13
C TYR A 419 -1.16 13.32 -15.23
N ILE A 420 -1.78 12.20 -14.87
CA ILE A 420 -2.68 11.44 -15.70
C ILE A 420 -4.10 11.77 -15.27
N SER A 421 -4.94 12.19 -16.21
CA SER A 421 -6.38 12.39 -15.99
C SER A 421 -7.15 11.19 -16.51
N TYR A 422 -8.36 11.05 -15.98
CA TYR A 422 -9.27 9.95 -16.26
C TYR A 422 -10.40 10.41 -17.19
N TYR A 423 -10.82 9.53 -18.10
CA TYR A 423 -12.06 9.64 -18.86
C TYR A 423 -12.82 8.30 -18.74
N PRO A 424 -13.85 8.23 -17.86
CA PRO A 424 -14.70 7.06 -17.76
C PRO A 424 -15.66 7.05 -18.95
N ALA A 425 -15.67 5.96 -19.72
CA ALA A 425 -16.50 5.78 -20.91
C ALA A 425 -17.34 4.51 -20.84
N ILE A 426 -18.30 4.37 -21.75
CA ILE A 426 -18.99 3.11 -22.06
C ILE A 426 -18.56 2.57 -23.42
N TYR A 427 -18.33 1.26 -23.50
CA TYR A 427 -17.93 0.55 -24.72
C TYR A 427 -18.83 -0.67 -24.98
N PRO A 428 -19.25 -0.96 -26.22
CA PRO A 428 -20.17 -2.07 -26.51
C PRO A 428 -19.54 -3.43 -26.18
N GLN A 429 -20.23 -4.25 -25.36
CA GLN A 429 -19.73 -5.59 -25.00
C GLN A 429 -19.56 -6.49 -26.24
N SER A 430 -20.45 -6.34 -27.22
CA SER A 430 -20.42 -7.06 -28.50
C SER A 430 -19.23 -6.72 -29.41
N SER A 431 -18.45 -5.69 -29.10
CA SER A 431 -17.26 -5.28 -29.85
C SER A 431 -15.95 -5.81 -29.25
N LEU A 432 -15.99 -6.36 -28.04
CA LEU A 432 -14.83 -6.93 -27.35
C LEU A 432 -14.42 -8.27 -27.97
N LYS A 433 -13.11 -8.50 -28.05
CA LYS A 433 -12.51 -9.72 -28.63
C LYS A 433 -11.81 -10.51 -27.52
N THR A 434 -12.59 -11.02 -26.56
CA THR A 434 -12.03 -11.69 -25.38
C THR A 434 -11.58 -13.11 -25.67
N SER A 435 -10.61 -13.59 -24.88
CA SER A 435 -10.18 -14.98 -24.86
C SER A 435 -9.64 -15.39 -23.50
N ILE A 436 -9.82 -16.67 -23.17
CA ILE A 436 -9.06 -17.34 -22.12
C ILE A 436 -7.93 -18.15 -22.73
N ASN A 437 -6.74 -18.04 -22.15
CA ASN A 437 -5.50 -18.56 -22.73
C ASN A 437 -4.85 -19.50 -21.73
N ILE A 438 -4.95 -20.81 -21.97
CA ILE A 438 -4.41 -21.84 -21.09
C ILE A 438 -2.95 -22.09 -21.44
N LEU A 439 -2.03 -21.97 -20.48
CA LEU A 439 -0.64 -22.38 -20.67
C LEU A 439 -0.54 -23.90 -20.60
N GLN A 440 0.31 -24.46 -21.45
CA GLN A 440 0.78 -25.83 -21.32
C GLN A 440 2.18 -25.83 -20.68
N PRO A 441 2.61 -26.95 -20.06
CA PRO A 441 4.00 -27.13 -19.65
C PRO A 441 4.97 -26.84 -20.81
N ARG A 442 6.11 -26.19 -20.52
CA ARG A 442 7.10 -25.86 -21.55
C ARG A 442 7.50 -27.09 -22.35
N SER A 443 7.68 -26.90 -23.65
CA SER A 443 8.24 -27.93 -24.52
C SER A 443 9.69 -28.27 -24.12
N PRO A 444 10.25 -29.41 -24.56
CA PRO A 444 11.68 -29.68 -24.43
C PRO A 444 12.61 -28.68 -25.15
N SER A 445 12.08 -27.83 -26.04
CA SER A 445 12.81 -26.70 -26.64
C SER A 445 12.74 -25.41 -25.80
N GLY A 446 11.95 -25.39 -24.73
CA GLY A 446 11.76 -24.24 -23.83
C GLY A 446 10.59 -23.34 -24.21
N ASP A 447 9.85 -23.61 -25.27
CA ASP A 447 8.73 -22.79 -25.73
C ASP A 447 7.49 -22.96 -24.84
N ILE A 448 6.78 -21.87 -24.58
CA ILE A 448 5.47 -21.88 -23.91
C ILE A 448 4.38 -22.04 -24.98
N ASN A 449 3.75 -23.21 -25.02
CA ASN A 449 2.55 -23.43 -25.83
C ASN A 449 1.32 -22.86 -25.11
N VAL A 450 0.49 -22.11 -25.83
CA VAL A 450 -0.72 -21.48 -25.30
C VAL A 450 -1.93 -21.94 -26.13
N ASN A 451 -2.92 -22.52 -25.46
CA ASN A 451 -4.21 -22.84 -26.06
C ASN A 451 -5.17 -21.65 -25.84
N SER A 452 -5.37 -20.85 -26.88
CA SER A 452 -6.29 -19.70 -26.84
C SER A 452 -7.71 -20.13 -27.22
N ILE A 453 -8.67 -19.82 -26.35
CA ILE A 453 -10.10 -20.12 -26.54
C ILE A 453 -10.84 -18.78 -26.58
N PRO A 454 -11.34 -18.36 -27.75
CA PRO A 454 -12.20 -17.18 -27.86
C PRO A 454 -13.47 -17.33 -27.01
N THR A 455 -13.85 -16.26 -26.34
CA THR A 455 -15.05 -16.17 -25.51
C THR A 455 -16.10 -15.30 -26.16
N THR A 456 -17.33 -15.36 -25.65
CA THR A 456 -18.48 -14.64 -26.22
C THR A 456 -19.06 -13.68 -25.19
N PRO A 457 -19.59 -12.52 -25.62
CA PRO A 457 -20.29 -11.59 -24.74
C PRO A 457 -21.60 -12.21 -24.22
N PRO A 458 -22.28 -11.60 -23.23
CA PRO A 458 -23.58 -12.06 -22.75
C PRO A 458 -24.60 -12.29 -23.89
N PRO A 459 -25.39 -13.39 -23.85
CA PRO A 459 -26.30 -13.76 -24.94
C PRO A 459 -27.56 -12.89 -25.00
N ARG A 460 -27.83 -12.17 -23.90
CA ARG A 460 -28.96 -11.27 -23.72
C ARG A 460 -28.48 -10.04 -22.99
N PHE A 461 -28.90 -8.89 -23.49
CA PHE A 461 -28.71 -7.59 -22.84
C PHE A 461 -30.06 -6.96 -22.49
N GLU A 462 -30.03 -6.00 -21.59
CA GLU A 462 -31.15 -5.14 -21.27
C GLU A 462 -30.66 -3.70 -21.06
N SER A 463 -31.15 -2.77 -21.88
CA SER A 463 -30.76 -1.35 -21.82
C SER A 463 -30.90 -0.77 -20.41
N LEU A 464 -30.05 0.21 -20.10
CA LEU A 464 -30.20 0.99 -18.88
C LEU A 464 -31.47 1.84 -18.97
N SER A 465 -32.30 1.78 -17.93
CA SER A 465 -33.34 2.77 -17.66
C SER A 465 -32.72 3.95 -16.91
N LYS A 466 -33.44 5.07 -16.85
CA LYS A 466 -33.16 6.11 -15.84
C LYS A 466 -33.25 5.48 -14.45
N ARG A 467 -32.34 5.87 -13.54
CA ARG A 467 -32.34 5.45 -12.14
C ARG A 467 -33.52 6.06 -11.39
N GLU A 468 -33.95 5.41 -10.32
CA GLU A 468 -34.91 6.00 -9.41
C GLU A 468 -34.24 7.08 -8.54
N SER A 469 -34.94 8.18 -8.32
CA SER A 469 -34.56 9.22 -7.37
C SER A 469 -35.83 9.78 -6.73
N TYR A 470 -35.93 9.67 -5.41
CA TYR A 470 -37.14 10.05 -4.67
C TYR A 470 -36.84 10.55 -3.25
N GLU A 471 -37.67 11.49 -2.79
CA GLU A 471 -37.81 11.80 -1.36
C GLU A 471 -38.64 10.72 -0.66
N THR A 472 -38.55 10.63 0.68
CA THR A 472 -39.17 9.50 1.38
C THR A 472 -40.68 9.41 1.16
N ASN A 473 -41.15 8.23 0.78
CA ASN A 473 -42.57 7.96 0.50
C ASN A 473 -43.45 7.94 1.77
N ASN A 474 -42.85 8.03 2.97
CA ASN A 474 -43.57 8.01 4.26
C ASN A 474 -42.94 9.03 5.24
N PRO A 475 -43.02 10.34 4.97
CA PRO A 475 -42.39 11.35 5.82
C PRO A 475 -43.15 11.52 7.13
N ILE A 476 -42.46 11.54 8.26
CA ILE A 476 -43.05 11.87 9.55
C ILE A 476 -43.02 13.37 9.84
N GLN A 477 -43.92 13.88 10.68
CA GLN A 477 -43.79 15.26 11.15
C GLN A 477 -42.64 15.33 12.17
N LEU A 478 -41.46 15.83 11.79
CA LEU A 478 -40.27 15.83 12.67
C LEU A 478 -40.50 16.51 14.03
N SER A 479 -41.38 17.51 14.13
CA SER A 479 -41.74 18.15 15.41
C SER A 479 -42.60 17.28 16.35
N SER A 480 -43.14 16.14 15.87
CA SER A 480 -43.81 15.15 16.73
C SER A 480 -42.85 14.34 17.59
N LEU A 481 -41.55 14.34 17.25
CA LEU A 481 -40.49 13.69 18.02
C LEU A 481 -40.12 14.46 19.32
N GLY A 482 -40.71 15.64 19.54
CA GLY A 482 -40.50 16.46 20.73
C GLY A 482 -39.40 17.52 20.56
N PRO A 483 -38.89 18.07 21.68
CA PRO A 483 -37.84 19.08 21.67
C PRO A 483 -36.53 18.58 21.07
N THR A 484 -35.87 19.40 20.25
CA THR A 484 -34.62 19.05 19.55
C THR A 484 -33.41 19.78 20.13
N ALA A 485 -32.22 19.20 19.94
CA ALA A 485 -30.93 19.80 20.28
C ALA A 485 -29.95 19.61 19.11
N ARG A 486 -28.83 20.35 19.11
CA ARG A 486 -27.73 20.11 18.16
C ARG A 486 -26.86 18.94 18.64
N ALA A 487 -26.68 17.95 17.78
CA ALA A 487 -25.79 16.80 17.95
C ALA A 487 -25.00 16.57 16.64
N ARG A 488 -24.03 15.65 16.64
CA ARG A 488 -23.34 15.21 15.42
C ARG A 488 -24.22 14.17 14.73
N LEU A 489 -24.26 14.14 13.40
CA LEU A 489 -25.02 13.10 12.67
C LEU A 489 -24.52 11.68 13.02
N GLY A 490 -23.20 11.53 13.21
CA GLY A 490 -22.56 10.31 13.68
C GLY A 490 -22.96 9.83 15.08
N ASP A 491 -23.67 10.64 15.87
CA ASP A 491 -24.24 10.23 17.17
C ASP A 491 -25.54 9.42 17.01
N VAL A 492 -26.08 9.30 15.78
CA VAL A 492 -27.37 8.63 15.49
C VAL A 492 -27.30 7.74 14.25
N ALA A 493 -26.52 8.12 13.23
CA ALA A 493 -26.38 7.39 11.97
C ALA A 493 -24.93 7.39 11.50
N LEU A 494 -24.41 6.23 11.10
CA LEU A 494 -23.12 6.12 10.43
C LEU A 494 -23.27 6.48 8.94
N ALA A 495 -22.17 6.88 8.31
CA ALA A 495 -22.11 7.20 6.90
C ALA A 495 -20.90 6.53 6.23
N ARG A 496 -21.06 6.07 4.99
CA ARG A 496 -19.98 5.68 4.09
C ARG A 496 -20.08 6.45 2.78
N SER A 497 -18.93 6.82 2.22
CA SER A 497 -18.81 7.32 0.86
C SER A 497 -17.72 6.59 0.09
N GLY A 498 -17.86 6.58 -1.24
CA GLY A 498 -16.90 6.10 -2.21
C GLY A 498 -17.04 6.90 -3.52
N ASP A 499 -16.12 6.67 -4.44
CA ASP A 499 -15.98 7.40 -5.70
C ASP A 499 -16.07 6.47 -6.91
N LYS A 500 -16.71 6.95 -7.99
CA LYS A 500 -16.73 6.24 -9.27
C LYS A 500 -16.61 7.26 -10.41
N GLY A 501 -15.37 7.51 -10.82
CA GLY A 501 -15.04 8.61 -11.73
C GLY A 501 -15.26 9.97 -11.07
N GLY A 502 -15.87 10.92 -11.79
CA GLY A 502 -16.16 12.28 -11.28
C GLY A 502 -17.24 12.35 -10.19
N ASN A 503 -17.82 11.22 -9.78
CA ASN A 503 -19.02 11.12 -8.96
C ASN A 503 -18.68 10.51 -7.59
N ALA A 504 -19.37 10.97 -6.54
CA ALA A 504 -19.27 10.42 -5.19
C ALA A 504 -20.62 9.89 -4.72
N ASN A 505 -20.63 8.71 -4.09
CA ASN A 505 -21.82 8.19 -3.41
C ASN A 505 -21.75 8.46 -1.90
N ILE A 506 -22.89 8.57 -1.22
CA ILE A 506 -22.97 8.70 0.24
C ILE A 506 -24.16 7.88 0.76
N GLY A 507 -23.88 6.80 1.49
CA GLY A 507 -24.90 6.00 2.19
C GLY A 507 -24.87 6.24 3.69
N PHE A 508 -26.00 6.66 4.26
CA PHE A 508 -26.22 6.85 5.69
C PHE A 508 -27.07 5.69 6.23
N PHE A 509 -26.74 5.10 7.38
CA PHE A 509 -27.50 3.99 7.97
C PHE A 509 -27.57 4.06 9.50
N ILE A 510 -28.64 3.48 10.07
CA ILE A 510 -28.76 3.34 11.54
C ILE A 510 -27.92 2.15 12.03
N PRO A 511 -26.91 2.38 12.89
CA PRO A 511 -26.09 1.31 13.45
C PRO A 511 -26.91 0.41 14.39
N THR A 512 -26.54 -0.87 14.47
CA THR A 512 -27.21 -1.91 15.26
C THR A 512 -26.38 -2.45 16.42
N GLN A 513 -25.06 -2.27 16.41
CA GLN A 513 -24.13 -2.95 17.32
C GLN A 513 -23.05 -2.01 17.91
N LEU A 514 -23.13 -0.69 17.67
CA LEU A 514 -22.29 0.27 18.39
C LEU A 514 -22.72 0.38 19.86
N PRO A 515 -21.78 0.55 20.80
CA PRO A 515 -22.07 0.92 22.20
C PRO A 515 -22.97 2.15 22.37
N SER A 516 -22.93 3.11 21.44
CA SER A 516 -23.78 4.31 21.38
C SER A 516 -25.18 4.08 20.81
N ALA A 517 -25.42 2.98 20.08
CA ALA A 517 -26.66 2.77 19.34
C ALA A 517 -27.85 2.42 20.23
N TYR A 518 -29.06 2.76 19.77
CA TYR A 518 -30.29 2.27 20.40
C TYR A 518 -30.41 0.75 20.23
N PRO A 519 -30.72 -0.01 21.30
CA PRO A 519 -31.01 -1.44 21.20
C PRO A 519 -32.09 -1.74 20.16
N THR A 520 -31.89 -2.79 19.34
CA THR A 520 -32.76 -3.08 18.17
C THR A 520 -34.21 -3.48 18.53
N ASP A 521 -34.48 -3.78 19.79
CA ASP A 521 -35.81 -4.01 20.39
C ASP A 521 -36.46 -2.74 20.95
N SER A 522 -35.72 -1.63 21.05
CA SER A 522 -36.23 -0.32 21.47
C SER A 522 -37.07 0.33 20.38
N SER A 523 -38.20 0.95 20.76
CA SER A 523 -38.99 1.78 19.85
C SER A 523 -38.19 2.95 19.25
N LEU A 524 -37.15 3.42 19.97
CA LEU A 524 -36.26 4.48 19.49
C LEU A 524 -35.44 4.04 18.28
N TYR A 525 -35.03 2.76 18.19
CA TYR A 525 -34.29 2.24 17.04
C TYR A 525 -35.14 2.33 15.75
N ALA A 526 -36.42 1.95 15.82
CA ALA A 526 -37.36 2.12 14.72
C ALA A 526 -37.63 3.60 14.40
N THR A 527 -37.79 4.45 15.43
CA THR A 527 -37.99 5.90 15.24
C THR A 527 -36.78 6.59 14.61
N SER A 528 -35.55 6.12 14.89
CA SER A 528 -34.33 6.63 14.23
C SER A 528 -34.34 6.42 12.72
N TRP A 529 -34.92 5.33 12.21
CA TRP A 529 -35.09 5.13 10.76
C TRP A 529 -36.08 6.13 10.15
N ASP A 530 -37.24 6.31 10.78
CA ASP A 530 -38.24 7.29 10.33
C ASP A 530 -37.74 8.73 10.40
N TRP A 531 -36.96 9.06 11.43
CA TRP A 531 -36.22 10.32 11.51
C TRP A 531 -35.21 10.47 10.37
N LEU A 532 -34.34 9.47 10.14
CA LEU A 532 -33.25 9.55 9.16
C LEU A 532 -33.79 9.80 7.74
N ARG A 533 -34.75 8.99 7.30
CA ARG A 533 -35.31 9.09 5.94
C ARG A 533 -36.14 10.35 5.71
N THR A 534 -36.76 10.88 6.75
CA THR A 534 -37.48 12.16 6.71
C THR A 534 -36.54 13.37 6.77
N CYS A 535 -35.43 13.27 7.50
CA CYS A 535 -34.48 14.36 7.69
C CYS A 535 -33.51 14.50 6.52
N LEU A 536 -32.95 13.39 6.03
CA LEU A 536 -32.02 13.38 4.91
C LEU A 536 -32.78 13.38 3.57
N THR A 537 -33.19 14.57 3.18
CA THR A 537 -33.73 14.90 1.85
C THR A 537 -32.63 15.40 0.90
N ILE A 538 -32.91 15.50 -0.41
CA ILE A 538 -31.99 16.12 -1.37
C ILE A 538 -31.67 17.58 -0.99
N PRO A 539 -32.65 18.45 -0.67
CA PRO A 539 -32.37 19.79 -0.15
C PRO A 539 -31.52 19.79 1.12
N LYS A 540 -31.71 18.81 2.02
CA LYS A 540 -30.87 18.72 3.23
C LYS A 540 -29.44 18.30 2.92
N LEU A 541 -29.21 17.42 1.94
CA LEU A 541 -27.86 17.11 1.49
C LEU A 541 -27.18 18.36 0.92
N LYS A 542 -27.87 19.15 0.08
CA LYS A 542 -27.34 20.42 -0.44
C LYS A 542 -26.98 21.40 0.69
N GLU A 543 -27.86 21.56 1.69
CA GLU A 543 -27.58 22.37 2.89
C GLU A 543 -26.33 21.88 3.66
N MET A 544 -26.11 20.57 3.72
CA MET A 544 -24.95 19.96 4.39
C MET A 544 -23.64 20.07 3.59
N PHE A 545 -23.69 20.21 2.25
CA PHE A 545 -22.51 20.53 1.44
C PHE A 545 -22.08 21.99 1.58
N GLY A 546 -23.01 22.91 1.87
CA GLY A 546 -22.72 24.33 2.09
C GLY A 546 -21.99 24.96 0.90
N GLU A 547 -20.85 25.59 1.17
CA GLU A 547 -20.00 26.26 0.17
C GLU A 547 -19.36 25.28 -0.85
N SER A 548 -19.31 23.97 -0.55
CA SER A 548 -18.91 22.93 -1.52
C SER A 548 -20.05 22.46 -2.43
N TRP A 549 -21.25 23.05 -2.37
CA TRP A 549 -22.32 22.75 -3.34
C TRP A 549 -22.20 23.61 -4.61
N SER A 550 -22.34 22.98 -5.78
CA SER A 550 -22.49 23.67 -7.07
C SER A 550 -23.77 23.21 -7.76
N ASP A 551 -24.53 24.14 -8.35
CA ASP A 551 -25.71 23.79 -9.15
C ASP A 551 -25.38 23.18 -10.52
N LYS A 552 -24.08 23.00 -10.86
CA LYS A 552 -23.65 22.05 -11.89
C LYS A 552 -23.83 20.59 -11.47
N PHE A 553 -23.88 20.29 -10.17
CA PHE A 553 -23.97 18.92 -9.67
C PHE A 553 -25.40 18.38 -9.70
N HIS A 554 -25.56 17.18 -10.25
CA HIS A 554 -26.79 16.40 -10.13
C HIS A 554 -26.75 15.53 -8.86
N VAL A 555 -27.91 15.21 -8.27
CA VAL A 555 -27.99 14.31 -7.12
C VAL A 555 -29.22 13.40 -7.18
N GLU A 556 -28.97 12.10 -7.07
CA GLU A 556 -29.99 11.05 -6.94
C GLU A 556 -30.12 10.60 -5.47
N ARG A 557 -31.31 10.19 -5.04
CA ARG A 557 -31.60 9.68 -3.68
C ARG A 557 -32.49 8.42 -3.72
N VAL A 558 -32.08 7.37 -3.02
CA VAL A 558 -32.89 6.14 -2.81
C VAL A 558 -32.86 5.68 -1.34
N GLU A 559 -33.76 4.77 -0.97
CA GLU A 559 -33.79 4.13 0.35
C GLU A 559 -33.53 2.63 0.23
N PHE A 560 -32.86 2.06 1.24
CA PHE A 560 -32.75 0.61 1.45
C PHE A 560 -33.43 0.25 2.79
N PRO A 561 -34.78 0.15 2.84
CA PRO A 561 -35.51 0.10 4.11
C PRO A 561 -35.21 -1.14 4.96
N LYS A 562 -34.78 -2.23 4.31
CA LYS A 562 -34.43 -3.51 4.94
C LYS A 562 -33.10 -3.49 5.70
N ILE A 563 -32.24 -2.49 5.45
CA ILE A 563 -31.01 -2.21 6.22
C ILE A 563 -31.03 -0.82 6.89
N MET A 564 -32.19 -0.14 6.86
CA MET A 564 -32.40 1.20 7.41
C MET A 564 -31.37 2.23 6.93
N ALA A 565 -31.15 2.28 5.60
CA ALA A 565 -30.22 3.21 4.97
C ALA A 565 -30.89 4.17 3.96
N VAL A 566 -30.37 5.40 3.90
CA VAL A 566 -30.65 6.40 2.86
C VAL A 566 -29.37 6.56 2.04
N HIS A 567 -29.46 6.50 0.72
CA HIS A 567 -28.30 6.54 -0.17
C HIS A 567 -28.44 7.64 -1.22
N PHE A 568 -27.34 8.34 -1.46
CA PHE A 568 -27.22 9.41 -2.45
C PHE A 568 -26.10 9.11 -3.45
N VAL A 569 -26.27 9.58 -4.69
CA VAL A 569 -25.19 9.72 -5.67
C VAL A 569 -25.11 11.18 -6.08
N VAL A 570 -23.96 11.82 -5.89
CA VAL A 570 -23.68 13.20 -6.29
C VAL A 570 -22.73 13.17 -7.49
N TYR A 571 -23.21 13.67 -8.63
CA TYR A 571 -22.49 13.61 -9.90
C TYR A 571 -21.63 14.87 -10.13
N GLY A 572 -20.44 14.69 -10.71
CA GLY A 572 -19.49 15.76 -11.04
C GLY A 572 -18.72 16.38 -9.87
N VAL A 573 -19.04 16.03 -8.62
CA VAL A 573 -18.45 16.64 -7.39
C VAL A 573 -16.95 16.38 -7.20
N LEU A 574 -16.41 15.33 -7.84
CA LEU A 574 -14.96 15.02 -7.88
C LEU A 574 -14.29 15.48 -9.18
N GLY A 575 -14.96 16.35 -9.94
CA GLY A 575 -14.46 16.88 -11.20
C GLY A 575 -14.19 15.79 -12.22
N ARG A 576 -12.96 15.73 -12.71
CA ARG A 576 -12.49 14.77 -13.74
C ARG A 576 -12.19 13.36 -13.22
N GLY A 577 -12.68 13.00 -12.02
CA GLY A 577 -12.42 11.71 -11.38
C GLY A 577 -10.93 11.48 -11.11
N LYS A 578 -10.26 12.50 -10.56
CA LYS A 578 -8.80 12.54 -10.44
C LYS A 578 -8.26 11.73 -9.25
N PHE A 579 -7.07 11.17 -9.44
CA PHE A 579 -6.36 10.45 -8.40
C PHE A 579 -5.53 11.38 -7.51
N LYS A 580 -6.20 12.11 -6.60
CA LYS A 580 -5.75 12.48 -5.22
C LYS A 580 -6.63 13.58 -4.57
N ASP A 581 -7.39 14.36 -5.33
CA ASP A 581 -8.28 15.39 -4.79
C ASP A 581 -9.68 14.83 -4.46
N LYS A 582 -10.03 14.76 -3.16
CA LYS A 582 -11.38 14.43 -2.69
C LYS A 582 -11.94 15.62 -1.90
N LEU A 583 -13.09 16.13 -2.36
CA LEU A 583 -13.71 17.43 -2.06
C LEU A 583 -13.06 18.62 -2.78
N LYS A 584 -13.86 19.30 -3.61
CA LYS A 584 -13.61 20.65 -4.14
C LYS A 584 -14.17 21.71 -3.17
N GLY A 585 -13.53 22.87 -3.16
CA GLY A 585 -14.14 24.13 -2.73
C GLY A 585 -13.73 25.19 -3.75
N ASP A 586 -14.68 25.68 -4.54
CA ASP A 586 -14.43 26.67 -5.58
C ASP A 586 -14.61 28.10 -5.03
N ASP A 587 -13.74 29.03 -5.42
CA ASP A 587 -13.79 30.45 -5.04
C ASP A 587 -15.01 31.18 -5.66
N HIS A 588 -15.41 32.30 -5.04
CA HIS A 588 -16.52 33.15 -5.51
C HIS A 588 -16.36 33.68 -6.96
N ASP A 589 -17.47 33.75 -7.69
CA ASP A 589 -17.62 34.57 -8.90
C ASP A 589 -17.39 36.06 -8.55
N PRO A 590 -16.44 36.76 -9.21
CA PRO A 590 -16.15 38.17 -8.96
C PRO A 590 -17.22 39.15 -9.49
N GLN A 591 -18.34 38.70 -10.06
CA GLN A 591 -19.37 39.56 -10.68
C GLN A 591 -20.63 39.84 -9.83
N GLN A 592 -20.51 39.95 -8.50
CA GLN A 592 -21.55 40.59 -7.68
C GLN A 592 -21.05 41.82 -6.93
N GLN A 593 -21.52 43.00 -7.34
CA GLN A 593 -21.32 44.25 -6.61
C GLN A 593 -22.19 44.24 -5.34
N PRO A 594 -21.64 44.58 -4.15
CA PRO A 594 -22.45 44.72 -2.95
C PRO A 594 -23.37 45.93 -3.06
N SER A 595 -24.68 45.72 -2.92
CA SER A 595 -25.65 46.81 -2.77
C SER A 595 -25.64 47.33 -1.33
N GLU A 596 -25.56 48.65 -1.16
CA GLU A 596 -25.42 49.26 0.16
C GLU A 596 -26.70 49.13 1.02
N GLY A 597 -26.70 48.17 1.95
CA GLY A 597 -27.78 47.93 2.90
C GLY A 597 -27.44 48.35 4.34
N SER A 598 -27.37 49.66 4.62
CA SER A 598 -26.92 50.16 5.92
C SER A 598 -27.83 49.74 7.09
N SER A 599 -27.33 48.92 8.02
CA SER A 599 -27.94 48.79 9.35
C SER A 599 -26.89 48.61 10.45
N GLN A 600 -26.87 49.55 11.40
CA GLN A 600 -25.98 49.52 12.55
C GLN A 600 -26.49 48.51 13.57
N GLN A 601 -25.68 47.52 13.96
CA GLN A 601 -25.97 46.70 15.13
C GLN A 601 -24.93 46.89 16.24
N ARG A 602 -25.48 47.13 17.43
CA ARG A 602 -24.78 47.54 18.65
C ARG A 602 -23.92 46.41 19.20
N LEU A 603 -22.74 46.79 19.69
CA LEU A 603 -22.04 46.03 20.73
C LEU A 603 -22.97 45.78 21.92
N HIS A 604 -23.11 44.54 22.37
CA HIS A 604 -23.17 44.17 23.80
C HIS A 604 -22.99 42.65 23.98
N PRO A 605 -22.36 42.17 25.06
CA PRO A 605 -21.98 40.76 25.22
C PRO A 605 -22.97 39.95 26.07
N SER A 606 -23.11 38.65 25.79
CA SER A 606 -23.66 37.67 26.72
C SER A 606 -23.20 36.23 26.39
N ASN A 607 -22.08 35.81 26.97
CA ASN A 607 -21.68 34.39 27.01
C ASN A 607 -21.60 33.97 28.50
N PRO A 608 -22.46 33.04 28.98
CA PRO A 608 -22.69 32.85 30.41
C PRO A 608 -21.61 32.03 31.15
N TYR A 609 -20.48 31.69 30.53
CA TYR A 609 -19.43 30.86 31.13
C TYR A 609 -18.24 31.64 31.75
N TYR A 610 -18.39 32.95 31.96
CA TYR A 610 -17.49 33.72 32.82
C TYR A 610 -18.26 34.34 34.00
N SER A 611 -18.10 33.74 35.18
CA SER A 611 -18.36 34.42 36.46
C SER A 611 -17.21 34.11 37.42
N ALA A 612 -16.64 35.15 38.02
CA ALA A 612 -15.51 35.03 38.94
C ALA A 612 -15.99 35.15 40.39
N ALA A 613 -15.38 34.37 41.27
CA ALA A 613 -15.41 34.54 42.72
C ALA A 613 -14.00 34.27 43.26
N ALA A 614 -13.59 34.98 44.30
CA ALA A 614 -12.20 35.01 44.78
C ALA A 614 -12.05 34.45 46.20
N ASP A 615 -10.79 34.21 46.55
CA ASP A 615 -10.21 34.14 47.90
C ASP A 615 -10.83 33.21 48.96
N HIS A 616 -10.08 32.14 49.27
CA HIS A 616 -9.78 31.80 50.66
C HIS A 616 -8.33 31.29 50.79
N ASN A 617 -7.65 31.71 51.85
CA ASN A 617 -6.22 31.46 52.07
C ASN A 617 -5.94 30.15 52.83
N ALA A 618 -5.06 29.31 52.25
CA ALA A 618 -3.96 28.59 52.93
C ALA A 618 -4.29 27.57 54.07
N PRO A 619 -3.34 26.70 54.49
CA PRO A 619 -1.95 26.55 54.06
C PRO A 619 -1.58 25.14 53.53
N THR A 620 -0.29 24.99 53.24
CA THR A 620 0.42 23.79 52.78
C THR A 620 0.37 22.59 53.72
N GLU A 621 0.41 21.37 53.16
CA GLU A 621 1.46 20.41 53.53
C GLU A 621 1.75 19.38 52.42
N LYS A 622 2.88 18.66 52.54
CA LYS A 622 3.32 17.59 51.61
C LYS A 622 2.88 16.23 52.16
N TYR A 623 2.56 15.28 51.30
CA TYR A 623 2.44 13.88 51.70
C TYR A 623 3.20 12.93 50.75
N GLN A 624 3.79 11.88 51.33
CA GLN A 624 4.59 10.86 50.62
C GLN A 624 3.83 9.53 50.53
N ALA A 625 4.25 8.63 49.64
CA ALA A 625 3.68 7.29 49.55
C ALA A 625 4.01 6.44 50.80
N PRO A 626 3.02 5.78 51.44
CA PRO A 626 3.26 4.80 52.50
C PRO A 626 3.66 3.41 51.95
N PRO A 627 4.24 2.52 52.78
CA PRO A 627 5.03 1.36 52.32
C PRO A 627 4.29 0.01 52.35
N GLY A 628 4.89 -1.01 51.71
CA GLY A 628 4.53 -2.42 51.88
C GLY A 628 5.37 -3.16 52.95
N PRO A 629 4.88 -4.29 53.51
CA PRO A 629 5.63 -5.13 54.46
C PRO A 629 6.02 -6.55 53.92
N PRO A 630 6.98 -7.29 54.52
CA PRO A 630 7.53 -8.55 53.98
C PRO A 630 7.36 -9.79 54.94
N PRO A 631 8.30 -10.75 55.18
CA PRO A 631 8.03 -12.19 54.92
C PRO A 631 8.42 -13.22 56.04
N SER A 632 8.25 -14.54 55.79
CA SER A 632 9.06 -15.73 56.25
C SER A 632 8.22 -17.05 56.42
N GLN A 633 8.63 -18.21 55.84
CA GLN A 633 9.29 -19.44 56.41
C GLN A 633 8.48 -20.25 57.46
N SER A 634 8.57 -21.59 57.65
CA SER A 634 9.05 -22.82 56.92
C SER A 634 8.48 -24.08 57.70
N ALA A 635 8.78 -25.40 57.62
CA ALA A 635 9.68 -26.38 56.95
C ALA A 635 9.19 -27.87 57.22
N SER A 636 9.94 -28.92 56.79
CA SER A 636 10.01 -30.35 57.29
C SER A 636 9.52 -31.56 56.43
N LYS A 637 9.98 -32.80 56.77
CA LYS A 637 9.92 -34.16 56.11
C LYS A 637 10.11 -35.29 57.19
N PRO A 638 10.04 -36.65 56.99
CA PRO A 638 10.35 -37.54 55.81
C PRO A 638 9.24 -38.66 55.54
N GLU A 639 9.34 -39.99 55.24
CA GLU A 639 10.40 -41.06 55.11
C GLU A 639 10.04 -42.31 54.20
N TYR A 640 9.98 -43.59 54.69
CA TYR A 640 10.08 -44.91 53.98
C TYR A 640 9.26 -46.08 54.69
N GLN A 641 9.08 -47.37 54.28
CA GLN A 641 9.42 -48.30 53.14
C GLN A 641 8.44 -49.55 53.06
N PRO A 642 8.52 -50.51 52.07
CA PRO A 642 7.67 -51.73 51.85
C PRO A 642 8.38 -53.07 52.30
N PRO A 643 8.11 -54.36 51.84
CA PRO A 643 7.09 -55.00 50.95
C PRO A 643 6.54 -56.41 51.42
N LEU A 644 5.78 -57.18 50.58
CA LEU A 644 5.83 -58.68 50.38
C LEU A 644 4.72 -59.29 49.45
N GLY A 645 4.85 -60.57 49.03
CA GLY A 645 3.91 -61.42 48.22
C GLY A 645 4.29 -62.94 48.34
N PRO A 646 4.04 -63.89 47.38
CA PRO A 646 3.17 -63.88 46.17
C PRO A 646 2.19 -65.13 45.96
N PRO A 647 2.35 -66.11 45.01
CA PRO A 647 1.32 -66.58 44.02
C PRO A 647 0.96 -68.11 44.16
N PRO A 648 0.51 -68.96 43.17
CA PRO A 648 0.12 -68.81 41.73
C PRO A 648 -1.14 -69.61 41.25
N GLY A 649 -1.40 -69.73 39.92
CA GLY A 649 -2.33 -70.72 39.30
C GLY A 649 -2.55 -70.61 37.76
N HIS A 650 -2.35 -71.69 36.98
CA HIS A 650 -2.45 -71.79 35.50
C HIS A 650 -3.87 -72.16 34.99
N SER A 651 -4.33 -72.02 33.71
CA SER A 651 -3.95 -71.30 32.45
C SER A 651 -5.23 -71.28 31.53
N THR A 652 -5.34 -71.13 30.18
CA THR A 652 -4.49 -71.28 28.95
C THR A 652 -5.19 -70.60 27.72
N THR A 653 -4.66 -70.76 26.48
CA THR A 653 -5.23 -70.40 25.13
C THR A 653 -5.66 -68.94 24.89
N SER A 654 -4.88 -68.05 24.25
CA SER A 654 -4.50 -67.94 22.80
C SER A 654 -5.65 -67.44 21.89
N ASP A 655 -5.54 -66.38 21.09
CA ASP A 655 -4.36 -65.62 20.61
C ASP A 655 -4.39 -64.09 20.93
N TYR A 656 -3.37 -63.35 20.49
CA TYR A 656 -2.78 -62.21 21.21
C TYR A 656 -3.10 -60.81 20.64
N ALA A 657 -3.58 -59.88 21.49
CA ALA A 657 -3.71 -58.44 21.19
C ALA A 657 -3.59 -57.58 22.49
N PRO A 658 -2.77 -56.50 22.54
CA PRO A 658 -2.57 -55.72 23.77
C PRO A 658 -3.08 -54.27 23.75
N PRO A 659 -4.06 -53.94 24.60
CA PRO A 659 -4.26 -52.58 25.13
C PRO A 659 -4.46 -52.57 26.68
N PRO A 660 -4.45 -51.41 27.35
CA PRO A 660 -3.42 -50.37 27.36
C PRO A 660 -2.76 -50.22 28.75
N GLY A 661 -1.52 -49.75 28.83
CA GLY A 661 -0.80 -49.55 30.10
C GLY A 661 -0.73 -48.07 30.55
N PRO A 662 -1.08 -47.72 31.80
CA PRO A 662 -0.81 -46.39 32.37
C PRO A 662 0.68 -46.22 32.78
N PRO A 663 1.20 -44.98 32.89
CA PRO A 663 2.62 -44.70 32.63
C PRO A 663 3.53 -44.64 33.87
N PRO A 664 4.79 -45.06 33.72
CA PRO A 664 5.91 -44.41 34.42
C PRO A 664 7.20 -44.24 33.58
N GLY A 665 8.02 -43.24 33.93
CA GLY A 665 9.47 -43.24 33.67
C GLY A 665 9.97 -42.48 32.42
N HIS A 666 10.06 -41.15 32.49
CA HIS A 666 10.74 -40.36 31.46
C HIS A 666 12.26 -40.59 31.45
N TYR A 667 12.74 -41.38 30.48
CA TYR A 667 14.07 -41.21 29.90
C TYR A 667 13.92 -41.05 28.39
N THR A 668 13.74 -39.80 27.95
CA THR A 668 13.78 -39.46 26.53
C THR A 668 15.21 -39.65 26.01
N GLN A 669 15.46 -40.80 25.38
CA GLN A 669 16.41 -40.82 24.28
C GLN A 669 15.87 -39.85 23.23
N GLN A 670 16.48 -38.68 23.13
CA GLN A 670 16.10 -37.71 22.11
C GLN A 670 16.35 -38.36 20.73
N PRO A 671 15.43 -38.20 19.76
CA PRO A 671 15.84 -38.21 18.36
C PRO A 671 17.01 -37.24 18.19
N PRO A 672 17.96 -37.47 17.27
CA PRO A 672 18.97 -36.47 16.95
C PRO A 672 18.25 -35.15 16.67
N PRO A 673 18.64 -34.03 17.31
CA PRO A 673 17.87 -32.79 17.20
C PRO A 673 17.72 -32.43 15.73
N ILE A 674 16.48 -32.17 15.31
CA ILE A 674 16.19 -31.60 14.00
C ILE A 674 16.81 -30.20 14.04
N TYR A 675 18.02 -30.10 13.51
CA TYR A 675 18.67 -28.82 13.26
C TYR A 675 17.90 -28.14 12.14
N GLU A 676 16.85 -27.39 12.51
CA GLU A 676 16.46 -26.23 11.72
C GLU A 676 17.73 -25.44 11.41
N ALA A 677 17.94 -25.10 10.13
CA ALA A 677 19.03 -24.21 9.77
C ALA A 677 18.82 -22.89 10.54
N PRO A 678 19.77 -22.47 11.40
CA PRO A 678 19.55 -21.35 12.30
C PRO A 678 19.23 -20.10 11.48
N LYS A 679 18.10 -19.43 11.79
CA LYS A 679 17.59 -18.27 11.05
C LYS A 679 18.73 -17.29 10.78
N GLN A 680 19.13 -17.20 9.52
CA GLN A 680 20.30 -16.42 9.14
C GLN A 680 19.95 -14.93 9.25
N HIS A 681 20.76 -14.17 9.96
CA HIS A 681 20.59 -12.72 9.98
C HIS A 681 20.92 -12.16 8.60
N ASN A 682 19.92 -11.55 7.95
CA ASN A 682 20.18 -10.78 6.75
C ASN A 682 20.80 -9.43 7.15
N TRP A 683 22.13 -9.36 7.13
CA TRP A 683 22.88 -8.14 7.44
C TRP A 683 22.69 -7.02 6.41
N GLN A 684 22.07 -7.31 5.26
CA GLN A 684 21.64 -6.31 4.27
C GLN A 684 20.45 -5.47 4.78
N VAL A 685 19.82 -5.87 5.90
CA VAL A 685 18.74 -5.14 6.57
C VAL A 685 19.33 -3.97 7.34
N ILE A 686 19.57 -2.89 6.59
CA ILE A 686 19.48 -1.54 7.12
C ILE A 686 17.98 -1.25 7.35
N PRO A 687 17.59 -0.55 8.44
CA PRO A 687 16.20 -0.12 8.60
C PRO A 687 15.75 0.69 7.38
N ASP A 688 14.51 0.44 6.93
CA ASP A 688 14.00 0.93 5.64
C ASP A 688 14.12 2.46 5.49
N THR A 689 15.03 2.90 4.62
CA THR A 689 15.27 4.32 4.34
C THR A 689 14.19 4.92 3.43
N ALA A 690 13.28 4.14 2.85
CA ALA A 690 12.10 4.67 2.14
C ALA A 690 11.07 5.30 3.09
N LEU A 691 11.16 5.04 4.40
CA LEU A 691 10.37 5.69 5.45
C LEU A 691 11.08 6.86 6.14
N LEU A 692 12.35 7.11 5.81
CA LEU A 692 12.98 8.40 6.08
C LEU A 692 12.54 9.40 4.98
N PRO A 693 12.53 10.72 5.24
CA PRO A 693 12.58 11.67 4.14
C PRO A 693 13.79 11.35 3.24
N PRO A 694 13.79 11.74 1.95
CA PRO A 694 15.04 11.71 1.19
C PRO A 694 16.11 12.49 1.97
N PRO A 695 17.40 12.12 1.88
CA PRO A 695 18.44 13.00 2.40
C PRO A 695 18.22 14.41 1.79
N PRO A 696 18.38 15.48 2.59
CA PRO A 696 18.27 16.84 2.06
C PRO A 696 19.22 16.96 0.85
N SER A 697 18.79 17.68 -0.19
CA SER A 697 19.41 17.67 -1.53
C SER A 697 20.77 18.37 -1.57
N ILE A 698 21.73 17.75 -0.89
CA ILE A 698 23.13 18.09 -0.70
C ILE A 698 24.00 16.81 -0.76
N GLY A 699 23.39 15.63 -0.99
CA GLY A 699 24.10 14.54 -1.66
C GLY A 699 24.39 15.00 -3.08
N TYR A 700 25.65 14.99 -3.48
CA TYR A 700 26.08 15.50 -4.78
C TYR A 700 25.78 14.46 -5.87
N ASP A 701 25.17 14.87 -6.98
CA ASP A 701 24.78 13.96 -8.08
C ASP A 701 25.96 13.24 -8.77
N THR A 702 27.19 13.64 -8.47
CA THR A 702 28.44 13.00 -8.92
C THR A 702 29.54 13.06 -7.86
N SER A 703 30.40 12.04 -7.85
CA SER A 703 31.72 12.07 -7.22
C SER A 703 32.76 12.64 -8.21
N PRO A 704 33.91 13.21 -7.78
CA PRO A 704 34.88 13.77 -8.72
C PRO A 704 35.54 12.74 -9.65
N THR A 705 35.74 11.49 -9.21
CA THR A 705 36.48 10.46 -9.97
C THR A 705 35.74 9.13 -10.07
N ALA A 706 35.06 8.70 -9.00
CA ALA A 706 34.36 7.43 -8.88
C ALA A 706 32.90 7.54 -9.36
N ASN A 707 32.67 7.95 -10.61
CA ASN A 707 31.33 7.95 -11.20
C ASN A 707 31.05 6.66 -11.97
N SER A 708 29.98 5.97 -11.58
CA SER A 708 29.31 5.01 -12.45
C SER A 708 28.72 5.72 -13.67
N THR A 709 28.91 5.19 -14.88
CA THR A 709 27.93 5.48 -15.95
C THR A 709 26.64 4.73 -15.65
N MET A 710 25.51 5.20 -16.21
CA MET A 710 24.22 4.50 -16.09
C MET A 710 24.34 3.07 -16.66
N GLU A 711 24.93 2.92 -17.84
CA GLU A 711 25.17 1.63 -18.50
C GLU A 711 25.97 0.64 -17.65
N GLU A 712 26.98 1.10 -16.88
CA GLU A 712 27.76 0.22 -16.01
C GLU A 712 27.06 -0.08 -14.67
N GLY A 713 26.15 0.80 -14.23
CA GLY A 713 25.19 0.52 -13.17
C GLY A 713 24.18 -0.55 -13.58
N ASP A 714 23.55 -0.40 -14.74
CA ASP A 714 22.60 -1.36 -15.32
C ASP A 714 23.26 -2.72 -15.60
N ARG A 715 24.48 -2.73 -16.16
CA ARG A 715 25.28 -3.96 -16.36
C ARG A 715 25.59 -4.64 -15.03
N ALA A 716 25.89 -3.89 -13.98
CA ALA A 716 26.12 -4.43 -12.66
C ALA A 716 24.83 -4.99 -12.05
N PHE A 717 23.70 -4.29 -12.18
CA PHE A 717 22.39 -4.72 -11.69
C PHE A 717 21.90 -6.00 -12.40
N ALA A 718 22.03 -6.07 -13.73
CA ALA A 718 21.73 -7.26 -14.52
C ALA A 718 22.61 -8.46 -14.14
N TRP A 719 23.92 -8.25 -13.97
CA TRP A 719 24.84 -9.29 -13.47
C TRP A 719 24.46 -9.75 -12.06
N THR A 720 24.09 -8.80 -11.20
CA THR A 720 23.61 -9.04 -9.82
C THR A 720 22.35 -9.92 -9.82
N ASN A 721 21.37 -9.63 -10.68
CA ASN A 721 20.14 -10.42 -10.75
C ASN A 721 20.39 -11.84 -11.28
N ALA A 722 21.38 -12.01 -12.17
CA ALA A 722 21.79 -13.32 -12.70
C ALA A 722 22.68 -14.14 -11.74
N ASN A 723 23.31 -13.52 -10.73
CA ASN A 723 24.29 -14.17 -9.85
C ASN A 723 23.95 -13.95 -8.36
N PRO A 724 22.89 -14.59 -7.82
CA PRO A 724 22.44 -14.40 -6.44
C PRO A 724 23.52 -14.69 -5.39
N LEU A 725 23.41 -14.02 -4.24
CA LEU A 725 24.37 -14.13 -3.13
C LEU A 725 24.48 -15.57 -2.61
N TRP A 726 25.71 -16.00 -2.33
CA TRP A 726 25.99 -17.36 -1.87
C TRP A 726 25.41 -17.60 -0.47
N PRO A 727 24.72 -18.72 -0.24
CA PRO A 727 24.24 -19.07 1.10
C PRO A 727 25.41 -19.35 2.05
N ALA A 728 25.21 -19.13 3.35
CA ALA A 728 26.22 -19.44 4.36
C ALA A 728 26.57 -20.94 4.35
N TYR A 729 27.80 -21.26 3.96
CA TYR A 729 28.30 -22.63 3.81
C TYR A 729 29.29 -23.01 4.90
N ASN A 730 29.44 -24.31 5.15
CA ASN A 730 30.28 -24.82 6.22
C ASN A 730 31.76 -24.88 5.79
N LEU A 731 32.63 -24.16 6.51
CA LEU A 731 34.07 -24.17 6.28
C LEU A 731 34.73 -25.41 6.89
N ALA A 732 35.76 -25.96 6.23
CA ALA A 732 36.61 -26.96 6.86
C ALA A 732 37.39 -26.33 8.04
N PRO A 733 37.64 -27.04 9.15
CA PRO A 733 38.35 -26.48 10.31
C PRO A 733 39.74 -25.91 9.98
N SER A 734 40.45 -26.50 9.02
CA SER A 734 41.72 -25.99 8.49
C SER A 734 41.56 -24.68 7.72
N THR A 735 40.50 -24.53 6.91
CA THR A 735 40.16 -23.28 6.21
C THR A 735 39.78 -22.18 7.19
N TYR A 736 39.00 -22.49 8.22
CA TYR A 736 38.66 -21.53 9.26
C TYR A 736 39.91 -21.12 10.09
N ALA A 737 40.80 -22.06 10.40
CA ALA A 737 42.08 -21.77 11.03
C ALA A 737 42.97 -20.85 10.16
N ALA A 738 42.99 -21.05 8.83
CA ALA A 738 43.69 -20.16 7.90
C ALA A 738 43.14 -18.71 7.98
N ILE A 739 41.81 -18.55 8.03
CA ILE A 739 41.15 -17.24 8.20
C ILE A 739 41.56 -16.58 9.53
N GLN A 740 41.50 -17.29 10.67
CA GLN A 740 41.88 -16.70 11.97
C GLN A 740 43.39 -16.38 12.07
N ASN A 741 44.25 -16.99 11.24
CA ASN A 741 45.68 -16.68 11.14
C ASN A 741 46.01 -15.69 10.00
N ALA A 742 45.00 -14.98 9.47
CA ALA A 742 45.14 -14.02 8.37
C ALA A 742 45.80 -14.59 7.10
N GLN A 743 45.71 -15.89 6.85
CA GLN A 743 46.28 -16.57 5.68
C GLN A 743 45.38 -16.40 4.44
N LEU A 744 45.07 -15.14 4.14
CA LEU A 744 44.19 -14.70 3.05
C LEU A 744 45.03 -14.30 1.83
N ALA A 745 44.63 -14.80 0.66
CA ALA A 745 45.22 -14.42 -0.62
C ALA A 745 44.28 -13.49 -1.39
N LEU A 746 44.85 -12.53 -2.12
CA LEU A 746 44.08 -11.61 -2.96
C LEU A 746 43.82 -12.19 -4.35
N LEU A 747 42.56 -12.22 -4.76
CA LEU A 747 42.10 -12.66 -6.08
C LEU A 747 42.19 -11.50 -7.07
N LYS A 748 43.00 -11.67 -8.12
CA LYS A 748 43.10 -10.72 -9.22
C LYS A 748 41.81 -10.76 -10.07
N ALA A 749 41.03 -9.68 -10.02
CA ALA A 749 39.83 -9.53 -10.85
C ALA A 749 40.18 -9.53 -12.35
N PRO A 750 39.30 -10.02 -13.25
CA PRO A 750 39.55 -10.04 -14.69
C PRO A 750 39.79 -8.64 -15.32
N THR A 751 39.25 -7.59 -14.71
CA THR A 751 39.41 -6.19 -15.11
C THR A 751 40.67 -5.52 -14.57
N PHE A 752 41.38 -6.13 -13.60
CA PHE A 752 42.48 -5.48 -12.89
C PHE A 752 43.78 -5.48 -13.69
N VAL A 753 44.18 -4.30 -14.17
CA VAL A 753 45.45 -4.08 -14.88
C VAL A 753 46.49 -3.56 -13.90
N GLY A 754 47.27 -4.48 -13.33
CA GLY A 754 48.30 -4.14 -12.36
C GLY A 754 48.95 -5.35 -11.67
N ASP A 755 49.76 -5.03 -10.66
CA ASP A 755 50.59 -5.94 -9.89
C ASP A 755 50.00 -6.15 -8.48
N ILE A 756 49.98 -7.39 -8.01
CA ILE A 756 49.53 -7.79 -6.67
C ILE A 756 50.63 -8.67 -6.07
N MET A 757 51.28 -8.21 -5.00
CA MET A 757 52.50 -8.82 -4.46
C MET A 757 52.34 -9.15 -2.97
N PRO A 758 52.46 -10.42 -2.55
CA PRO A 758 52.42 -10.77 -1.13
C PRO A 758 53.64 -10.19 -0.40
N GLN A 759 53.46 -9.78 0.84
CA GLN A 759 54.55 -9.33 1.70
C GLN A 759 55.07 -10.48 2.59
N ARG A 760 56.03 -10.17 3.46
CA ARG A 760 56.66 -11.18 4.35
C ARG A 760 55.74 -11.69 5.45
N GLU A 761 54.71 -10.93 5.80
CA GLU A 761 53.78 -11.21 6.88
C GLU A 761 52.43 -11.69 6.31
N ALA A 762 51.76 -12.61 7.00
CA ALA A 762 50.46 -13.10 6.59
C ALA A 762 49.44 -11.94 6.53
N GLY A 763 48.51 -12.01 5.59
CA GLY A 763 47.49 -10.98 5.35
C GLY A 763 48.01 -9.69 4.68
N HIS A 764 49.32 -9.48 4.60
CA HIS A 764 49.89 -8.24 4.06
C HIS A 764 50.21 -8.35 2.57
N TRP A 765 49.72 -7.38 1.80
CA TRP A 765 49.85 -7.34 0.34
C TRP A 765 50.19 -5.92 -0.13
N SER A 766 50.97 -5.81 -1.21
CA SER A 766 51.20 -4.56 -1.93
C SER A 766 50.49 -4.65 -3.28
N VAL A 767 49.69 -3.64 -3.61
CA VAL A 767 48.92 -3.55 -4.86
C VAL A 767 49.37 -2.31 -5.63
N ARG A 768 49.49 -2.42 -6.95
CA ARG A 768 49.80 -1.29 -7.84
C ARG A 768 49.00 -1.42 -9.14
N THR A 769 48.18 -0.43 -9.44
CA THR A 769 47.53 -0.29 -10.76
C THR A 769 48.54 0.20 -11.81
N GLN A 770 48.26 -0.12 -13.07
CA GLN A 770 48.91 0.47 -14.24
C GLN A 770 47.93 1.42 -14.95
N PRO A 771 48.40 2.34 -15.81
CA PRO A 771 47.52 3.24 -16.55
C PRO A 771 46.43 2.49 -17.32
N ASN A 772 45.23 3.09 -17.41
CA ASN A 772 44.02 2.52 -18.02
C ASN A 772 43.44 1.29 -17.29
N CYS A 773 43.83 0.99 -16.06
CA CYS A 773 43.07 0.09 -15.20
C CYS A 773 41.69 0.70 -14.92
N ARG A 774 40.62 -0.02 -15.27
CA ARG A 774 39.24 0.34 -14.91
C ARG A 774 38.90 -0.18 -13.50
N ASP A 775 37.80 0.32 -12.95
CA ASP A 775 37.14 -0.14 -11.72
C ASP A 775 37.26 -1.65 -11.53
N SER A 776 37.91 -2.03 -10.42
CA SER A 776 38.31 -3.41 -10.16
C SER A 776 38.39 -3.68 -8.67
N SER A 777 37.37 -4.33 -8.10
CA SER A 777 37.42 -4.84 -6.73
C SER A 777 38.30 -6.09 -6.65
N ILE A 778 39.40 -5.98 -5.90
CA ILE A 778 40.24 -7.12 -5.51
C ILE A 778 39.64 -7.75 -4.26
N LEU A 779 39.35 -9.05 -4.29
CA LEU A 779 38.67 -9.77 -3.22
C LEU A 779 39.62 -10.73 -2.49
N THR A 780 39.36 -11.04 -1.22
CA THR A 780 40.05 -12.16 -0.55
C THR A 780 39.53 -13.51 -1.05
N ASN A 781 40.40 -14.51 -1.12
CA ASN A 781 40.07 -15.87 -1.54
C ASN A 781 39.21 -16.65 -0.51
N LEU A 782 39.18 -16.16 0.74
CA LEU A 782 38.41 -16.69 1.85
C LEU A 782 37.68 -15.54 2.56
N PRO A 783 36.49 -15.77 3.14
CA PRO A 783 35.74 -14.72 3.83
C PRO A 783 36.38 -14.35 5.17
N VAL A 784 36.35 -13.06 5.52
CA VAL A 784 36.79 -12.56 6.84
C VAL A 784 35.80 -12.85 7.98
N TYR A 785 34.56 -13.23 7.64
CA TYR A 785 33.49 -13.58 8.56
C TYR A 785 32.70 -14.78 8.04
N SER A 786 32.46 -15.79 8.87
CA SER A 786 31.58 -16.91 8.58
C SER A 786 30.40 -16.93 9.55
N ALA A 787 29.18 -16.77 9.03
CA ALA A 787 27.95 -16.82 9.82
C ALA A 787 27.73 -18.16 10.58
N LEU A 788 28.45 -19.23 10.21
CA LEU A 788 28.39 -20.52 10.90
C LEU A 788 29.47 -20.71 11.98
N PHE A 789 30.50 -19.87 12.05
CA PHE A 789 31.59 -19.99 13.02
C PHE A 789 31.77 -18.74 13.90
N ASP A 790 31.64 -17.55 13.32
CA ASP A 790 31.90 -16.27 13.98
C ASP A 790 30.65 -15.61 14.59
N SER A 791 29.44 -16.00 14.13
CA SER A 791 28.18 -15.33 14.47
C SER A 791 27.90 -15.26 15.98
N PRO A 792 27.70 -14.05 16.56
CA PRO A 792 27.41 -13.88 17.98
C PRO A 792 26.24 -14.71 18.50
N LEU A 793 25.21 -14.91 17.66
CA LEU A 793 24.04 -15.74 17.99
C LEU A 793 24.43 -17.21 18.30
N ARG A 794 25.52 -17.70 17.70
CA ARG A 794 26.06 -19.05 17.92
C ARG A 794 27.20 -19.09 18.92
N THR A 795 28.10 -18.12 18.89
CA THR A 795 29.31 -18.08 19.75
C THR A 795 29.03 -17.52 21.14
N GLN A 796 27.90 -16.82 21.31
CA GLN A 796 27.55 -16.03 22.49
C GLN A 796 28.62 -14.98 22.87
N ARG A 797 29.34 -14.48 21.86
CA ARG A 797 30.43 -13.50 22.00
C ARG A 797 30.41 -12.50 20.83
N PRO A 798 30.77 -11.22 21.05
CA PRO A 798 31.03 -10.30 19.97
C PRO A 798 32.09 -10.82 18.98
N LYS A 799 31.95 -10.46 17.71
CA LYS A 799 33.01 -10.61 16.70
C LYS A 799 33.23 -9.26 16.05
N THR A 800 34.49 -8.83 15.99
CA THR A 800 34.92 -7.75 15.10
C THR A 800 35.67 -8.33 13.91
N ILE A 801 35.39 -7.81 12.72
CA ILE A 801 36.25 -7.91 11.54
C ILE A 801 36.79 -6.52 11.22
N TYR A 802 38.03 -6.45 10.72
CA TYR A 802 38.73 -5.21 10.45
C TYR A 802 39.85 -5.46 9.45
N PHE A 803 40.09 -4.50 8.55
CA PHE A 803 41.31 -4.44 7.74
C PHE A 803 41.62 -3.00 7.34
N GLU A 804 42.86 -2.77 6.90
CA GLU A 804 43.37 -1.46 6.52
C GLU A 804 44.01 -1.49 5.13
N LEU A 805 44.07 -0.33 4.49
CA LEU A 805 44.97 -0.07 3.38
C LEU A 805 45.84 1.16 3.69
N LYS A 806 47.08 1.13 3.18
CA LYS A 806 47.99 2.27 3.24
C LYS A 806 48.18 2.89 1.87
N VAL A 807 47.83 4.16 1.75
CA VAL A 807 47.88 4.93 0.50
C VAL A 807 49.32 5.32 0.22
N THR A 808 50.03 4.54 -0.59
CA THR A 808 51.47 4.76 -0.87
C THR A 808 51.76 5.74 -2.02
N GLY A 809 50.75 6.09 -2.84
CA GLY A 809 50.88 7.03 -3.94
C GLY A 809 49.62 7.07 -4.82
N ILE A 810 49.34 8.22 -5.43
CA ILE A 810 48.09 8.51 -6.15
C ILE A 810 48.40 9.26 -7.46
N GLY A 811 47.78 8.83 -8.56
CA GLY A 811 47.72 9.56 -9.85
C GLY A 811 49.06 9.99 -10.45
N ARG A 812 49.03 11.03 -11.29
CA ARG A 812 50.22 11.72 -11.82
C ARG A 812 50.44 13.08 -11.15
N GLY A 813 50.45 13.11 -9.81
CA GLY A 813 50.94 14.26 -9.04
C GLY A 813 49.90 15.08 -8.27
N GLY A 814 48.66 14.62 -8.15
CA GLY A 814 47.68 15.17 -7.19
C GLY A 814 48.13 14.96 -5.75
N ARG A 815 47.66 15.83 -4.84
CA ARG A 815 47.94 15.79 -3.39
C ARG A 815 46.85 15.08 -2.59
N SER A 816 45.66 14.98 -3.15
CA SER A 816 44.52 14.16 -2.70
C SER A 816 44.01 13.28 -3.84
N LEU A 817 43.11 12.34 -3.55
CA LEU A 817 42.35 11.62 -4.59
C LEU A 817 41.35 12.53 -5.34
N GLU A 818 40.82 13.57 -4.70
CA GLU A 818 39.95 14.61 -5.31
C GLU A 818 40.61 15.32 -6.51
N GLU A 819 41.94 15.45 -6.49
CA GLU A 819 42.75 16.07 -7.56
C GLU A 819 43.24 15.06 -8.64
N ALA A 820 42.81 13.79 -8.62
CA ALA A 820 43.48 12.72 -9.37
C ALA A 820 42.55 11.88 -10.26
N ASP A 821 43.02 11.49 -11.46
CA ASP A 821 42.28 10.65 -12.43
C ASP A 821 42.05 9.17 -11.98
N ALA A 822 42.09 8.84 -10.68
CA ALA A 822 41.93 7.48 -10.17
C ALA A 822 41.58 7.42 -8.66
N GLY A 823 40.38 6.93 -8.32
CA GLY A 823 39.92 6.66 -6.96
C GLY A 823 40.48 5.38 -6.32
N ILE A 824 40.32 5.25 -5.00
CA ILE A 824 40.55 4.01 -4.21
C ILE A 824 39.38 3.85 -3.23
N ALA A 825 38.75 2.68 -3.17
CA ALA A 825 37.68 2.39 -2.21
C ALA A 825 38.02 1.20 -1.29
N ILE A 826 37.56 1.27 -0.04
CA ILE A 826 37.72 0.22 0.98
C ILE A 826 36.33 -0.25 1.45
N GLY A 827 36.12 -1.56 1.66
CA GLY A 827 34.78 -2.05 2.01
C GLY A 827 34.66 -3.56 2.21
N PHE A 828 33.44 -4.00 2.53
CA PHE A 828 33.07 -5.41 2.68
C PHE A 828 31.97 -5.80 1.68
N ILE A 829 32.01 -7.05 1.20
CA ILE A 829 31.05 -7.61 0.24
C ILE A 829 30.59 -9.00 0.67
N ALA A 830 29.37 -9.39 0.31
CA ALA A 830 28.99 -10.80 0.17
C ALA A 830 29.29 -11.27 -1.27
N PRO A 831 29.86 -12.47 -1.45
CA PRO A 831 30.00 -13.06 -2.77
C PRO A 831 28.66 -13.64 -3.28
N PRO A 832 28.46 -13.72 -4.60
CA PRO A 832 29.35 -13.23 -5.65
C PRO A 832 29.05 -11.75 -5.94
N TYR A 833 30.10 -10.96 -6.13
CA TYR A 833 30.02 -9.51 -6.34
C TYR A 833 30.59 -9.15 -7.74
N PRO A 834 30.00 -8.21 -8.50
CA PRO A 834 30.52 -7.83 -9.81
C PRO A 834 31.87 -7.12 -9.63
N THR A 835 32.98 -7.83 -9.86
CA THR A 835 34.33 -7.30 -9.56
C THR A 835 34.74 -6.10 -10.42
N PHE A 836 33.95 -5.74 -11.45
CA PHE A 836 34.08 -4.52 -12.25
C PHE A 836 33.43 -3.28 -11.60
N ARG A 837 33.13 -3.36 -10.30
CA ARG A 837 32.50 -2.30 -9.49
C ARG A 837 33.29 -2.11 -8.19
N LEU A 838 33.31 -0.89 -7.67
CA LEU A 838 33.79 -0.59 -6.32
C LEU A 838 32.80 -1.13 -5.25
N PRO A 839 33.24 -1.40 -4.01
CA PRO A 839 32.36 -1.85 -2.93
C PRO A 839 31.40 -0.74 -2.49
N GLY A 840 30.22 -1.12 -1.99
CA GLY A 840 29.16 -0.22 -1.54
C GLY A 840 28.12 0.10 -2.62
N TRP A 841 28.44 -0.07 -3.90
CA TRP A 841 27.55 0.27 -5.02
C TRP A 841 26.44 -0.73 -5.33
N GLN A 842 26.55 -1.98 -4.89
CA GLN A 842 25.62 -3.05 -5.29
C GLN A 842 25.20 -3.91 -4.09
N ARG A 843 24.07 -4.60 -4.22
CA ARG A 843 23.45 -5.37 -3.13
C ARG A 843 24.46 -6.28 -2.41
N GLY A 844 24.39 -6.31 -1.08
CA GLY A 844 25.33 -7.06 -0.26
C GLY A 844 26.73 -6.44 -0.25
N SER A 845 26.84 -5.11 -0.25
CA SER A 845 28.13 -4.44 -0.03
C SER A 845 28.03 -3.10 0.70
N LEU A 846 29.10 -2.77 1.42
CA LEU A 846 29.35 -1.47 2.02
C LEU A 846 30.79 -1.02 1.69
N GLY A 847 31.02 0.27 1.54
CA GLY A 847 32.37 0.80 1.33
C GLY A 847 32.48 2.31 1.54
N VAL A 848 33.72 2.78 1.70
CA VAL A 848 34.10 4.19 1.73
C VAL A 848 34.99 4.46 0.52
N HIS A 849 34.63 5.46 -0.28
CA HIS A 849 35.35 5.84 -1.50
C HIS A 849 36.29 7.00 -1.17
N GLY A 850 37.52 6.92 -1.66
CA GLY A 850 38.61 7.76 -1.19
C GLY A 850 38.72 9.11 -1.89
N ASP A 851 38.04 9.34 -3.00
CA ASP A 851 38.15 10.56 -3.79
C ASP A 851 37.26 11.70 -3.32
N ASP A 852 36.13 11.38 -2.68
CA ASP A 852 35.33 12.34 -1.90
C ASP A 852 35.34 12.04 -0.39
N GLY A 853 35.56 10.77 0.00
CA GLY A 853 35.45 10.31 1.39
C GLY A 853 34.05 9.84 1.79
N ARG A 854 33.14 9.65 0.82
CA ARG A 854 31.75 9.22 1.07
C ARG A 854 31.63 7.74 1.39
N ARG A 855 30.59 7.40 2.15
CA ARG A 855 30.16 6.01 2.37
C ARG A 855 29.02 5.63 1.43
N TYR A 856 29.09 4.41 0.93
CA TYR A 856 28.11 3.79 0.02
C TYR A 856 27.67 2.45 0.62
N VAL A 857 26.37 2.19 0.71
CA VAL A 857 25.85 0.90 1.17
C VAL A 857 24.64 0.48 0.34
N ASN A 858 24.85 -0.49 -0.56
CA ASN A 858 23.92 -0.85 -1.64
C ASN A 858 23.46 0.35 -2.51
N ASP A 859 24.23 1.44 -2.59
CA ASP A 859 23.85 2.69 -3.26
C ASP A 859 24.60 2.88 -4.58
N THR A 860 23.86 2.84 -5.69
CA THR A 860 24.39 3.02 -7.06
C THR A 860 24.65 4.47 -7.46
N TRP A 861 24.23 5.47 -6.67
CA TRP A 861 24.04 6.85 -7.16
C TRP A 861 25.05 7.85 -6.59
N GLY A 862 24.93 8.24 -5.31
CA GLY A 862 25.60 9.44 -4.78
C GLY A 862 26.52 9.21 -3.59
N GLY A 863 26.19 8.27 -2.72
CA GLY A 863 26.86 8.10 -1.43
C GLY A 863 26.46 9.17 -0.42
N VAL A 864 26.98 9.03 0.80
CA VAL A 864 26.73 9.96 1.92
C VAL A 864 28.05 10.47 2.48
N ASP A 865 28.16 11.78 2.68
CA ASP A 865 29.31 12.43 3.32
C ASP A 865 29.64 11.78 4.68
N PHE A 866 30.93 11.46 4.90
CA PHE A 866 31.34 10.61 6.03
C PHE A 866 32.77 10.86 6.53
N THR A 867 33.75 10.92 5.62
CA THR A 867 35.13 11.39 5.89
C THR A 867 35.55 12.33 4.75
N THR A 868 36.74 12.92 4.84
CA THR A 868 37.39 13.60 3.71
C THR A 868 38.17 12.61 2.85
N ALA A 869 38.42 12.98 1.59
CA ALA A 869 39.24 12.23 0.63
C ALA A 869 40.60 11.77 1.20
N PHE A 870 41.11 10.63 0.74
CA PHE A 870 42.38 10.06 1.18
C PHE A 870 43.57 10.72 0.44
N ALA A 871 44.73 10.77 1.11
CA ALA A 871 45.95 11.39 0.60
C ALA A 871 47.17 10.44 0.72
N PRO A 872 48.25 10.66 -0.06
CA PRO A 872 49.46 9.83 0.04
C PRO A 872 50.09 9.91 1.45
N GLY A 873 50.21 8.75 2.10
CA GLY A 873 50.68 8.61 3.48
C GLY A 873 49.61 8.08 4.44
N ASP A 874 48.32 8.31 4.15
CA ASP A 874 47.21 7.83 4.99
C ASP A 874 47.22 6.31 5.13
N THR A 875 46.90 5.85 6.34
CA THR A 875 46.48 4.47 6.61
C THR A 875 45.01 4.53 7.02
N VAL A 876 44.12 3.95 6.21
CA VAL A 876 42.67 3.97 6.44
C VAL A 876 42.14 2.55 6.61
N GLY A 877 41.25 2.36 7.58
CA GLY A 877 40.69 1.07 7.93
C GLY A 877 39.17 1.09 8.02
N ILE A 878 38.58 -0.09 7.82
CA ILE A 878 37.14 -0.29 7.98
C ILE A 878 36.89 -1.58 8.74
N GLY A 879 35.90 -1.54 9.64
CA GLY A 879 35.54 -2.69 10.47
C GLY A 879 34.05 -2.80 10.72
N MET A 880 33.64 -4.01 11.09
CA MET A 880 32.27 -4.32 11.53
C MET A 880 32.35 -5.10 12.83
N THR A 881 31.62 -4.66 13.86
CA THR A 881 31.47 -5.36 15.14
C THR A 881 30.05 -5.89 15.26
N PHE A 882 29.93 -7.22 15.19
CA PHE A 882 28.69 -7.96 15.38
C PHE A 882 28.51 -8.30 16.87
N THR A 883 27.34 -8.02 17.44
CA THR A 883 27.02 -8.24 18.86
C THR A 883 25.62 -8.84 19.06
N ILE A 884 25.42 -9.54 20.19
CA ILE A 884 24.07 -9.92 20.62
C ILE A 884 23.33 -8.64 21.08
N PRO A 885 22.07 -8.42 20.67
CA PRO A 885 21.32 -7.24 21.09
C PRO A 885 21.16 -7.15 22.60
N LYS A 886 21.37 -5.96 23.17
CA LYS A 886 21.26 -5.72 24.63
C LYS A 886 19.83 -5.85 25.16
N SER A 887 18.85 -5.69 24.26
CA SER A 887 17.42 -5.92 24.49
C SER A 887 16.89 -6.80 23.35
N PRO A 888 15.85 -7.64 23.58
CA PRO A 888 15.19 -8.35 22.49
C PRO A 888 14.71 -7.36 21.41
N PRO A 889 15.02 -7.56 20.12
CA PRO A 889 14.51 -6.71 19.05
C PRO A 889 12.97 -6.74 19.01
N SER A 890 12.33 -5.62 18.65
CA SER A 890 10.87 -5.55 18.53
C SER A 890 10.33 -6.56 17.51
N TYR A 891 9.05 -6.88 17.58
CA TYR A 891 8.42 -7.80 16.63
C TYR A 891 8.60 -7.36 15.17
N GLU A 892 8.52 -6.06 14.91
CA GLU A 892 8.77 -5.44 13.60
C GLU A 892 10.24 -5.58 13.18
N ALA A 893 11.20 -5.30 14.08
CA ALA A 893 12.62 -5.50 13.80
C ALA A 893 12.98 -6.98 13.55
N GLN A 894 12.28 -7.91 14.21
CA GLN A 894 12.39 -9.34 13.95
C GLN A 894 11.79 -9.74 12.58
N GLN A 895 10.65 -9.16 12.19
CA GLN A 895 10.08 -9.36 10.84
C GLN A 895 10.99 -8.79 9.74
N GLN A 896 11.60 -7.64 9.97
CA GLN A 896 12.61 -7.07 9.07
C GLN A 896 13.89 -7.93 9.01
N GLY A 897 14.13 -8.81 10.00
CA GLY A 897 15.27 -9.73 10.01
C GLY A 897 16.48 -9.25 10.82
N LYS A 898 16.34 -8.19 11.63
CA LYS A 898 17.38 -7.73 12.57
C LYS A 898 17.46 -8.67 13.77
N LEU A 899 18.42 -9.59 13.72
CA LEU A 899 18.67 -10.58 14.78
C LEU A 899 19.92 -10.28 15.62
N MET A 900 20.79 -9.37 15.18
CA MET A 900 21.98 -8.93 15.90
C MET A 900 22.19 -7.42 15.74
N ASP A 901 22.94 -6.81 16.67
CA ASP A 901 23.36 -5.42 16.56
C ASP A 901 24.73 -5.38 15.86
N ILE A 902 24.85 -4.55 14.81
CA ILE A 902 26.05 -4.38 13.99
C ILE A 902 26.48 -2.92 14.07
N GLU A 903 27.70 -2.68 14.52
CA GLU A 903 28.39 -1.39 14.46
C GLU A 903 29.37 -1.43 13.28
N VAL A 904 29.32 -0.44 12.38
CA VAL A 904 30.29 -0.28 11.28
C VAL A 904 31.14 0.96 11.59
N PHE A 905 32.46 0.81 11.57
CA PHE A 905 33.37 1.90 11.96
C PHE A 905 34.52 2.07 10.96
N PHE A 906 35.06 3.29 10.94
CA PHE A 906 36.17 3.69 10.07
C PHE A 906 37.30 4.29 10.91
N THR A 907 38.53 4.06 10.46
CA THR A 907 39.75 4.55 11.10
C THR A 907 40.63 5.27 10.09
N ARG A 908 41.38 6.26 10.57
CA ARG A 908 42.40 6.96 9.79
C ARG A 908 43.58 7.31 10.68
N ASN A 909 44.77 6.82 10.32
CA ASN A 909 46.02 7.01 11.04
C ASN A 909 45.86 6.71 12.54
N ASP A 910 45.52 5.45 12.84
CA ASP A 910 45.28 4.89 14.18
C ASP A 910 44.13 5.53 14.99
N SER A 911 43.41 6.52 14.44
CA SER A 911 42.29 7.20 15.09
C SER A 911 40.95 6.66 14.58
N LYS A 912 40.03 6.30 15.49
CA LYS A 912 38.65 5.89 15.16
C LYS A 912 37.73 7.12 15.05
N ASN A 913 36.96 7.22 13.97
CA ASN A 913 35.80 8.11 13.94
C ASN A 913 34.65 7.41 14.68
N GLU A 914 34.10 8.02 15.73
CA GLU A 914 33.17 7.34 16.66
C GLU A 914 31.68 7.39 16.26
N GLU A 915 31.32 8.02 15.13
CA GLU A 915 29.96 8.02 14.60
C GLU A 915 29.91 7.34 13.22
N GLY A 916 29.03 6.34 13.08
CA GLY A 916 28.86 5.48 11.89
C GLY A 916 27.51 4.80 11.86
#